data_AF-B8LW67-F1
#
_entry.id   AF-B8LW67-F1
#
_cell.length_a   1.000
_cell.length_b   1.000
_cell.length_c   1.000
_cell.angle_alpha   90.00
_cell.angle_beta   90.00
_cell.angle_gamma   90.00
#
_symmetry.space_group_name_H-M   'P 1'
#
loop_
_entity.id
_entity.type
_entity.pdbx_description
1 polymer ?
#
loop_
_entity_poly.entity_id
_entity_poly.type
_entity_poly.pdbx_seq_one_letter_code
_entity_poly.pdbx_strand_id
1 'polypeptide(L)'
;MPLIMEEGLDVDDLFGDPNSLDLGLATAQPTKGLAQHLDEMRLLGCCRKIAWSRLGCIAYISQDGLQVIVRHLACNPTDGKWGLSDEYPQNQIAQLHLGQQLLHLCWNETGSDLAVLDASGRISILSIPTALNNLAISRQTVVDPPDDGAQVVGMMWMNSNRAVHAFHQAAKVDVRWGYSAFRRKPIGPFHPAGKPALICFTRNGIMRLLYQNPDQRWAEVSAELKTTNQSDSILTHAACLPSPNGILVATHSFSGKLSLFRVQIMWNPPQWDPAQQRQAGVVHFPVPSIRISHCKTEVPGRVFSFSKDQADDLPNIVPGQSFSYQLTNLELVSGQSDNTGATTSAPWILAVYSSPINSAGHDTQQPASVMVRWQLETSTLNLHPVFEELVSKRANGQQRTKLEIRRLEDIHFDKHVVSIDHVEFGNVLAITHDDSSISIFDPRSMSQFTEGGDLNAVTSMAQAGFRFPVEAPGLNICFSPNGCLAVVLDTDWQAQLRIANYNFEPEGDLHDGKNSIGIIALSLAFCRGCAIEYNTDDLLVTISSQLSSEAQNVFVNEVYRALPINCNFSVEQEKPMQNPYVPRCLSLQAALGFQSSYTPRGLPSSVPWAILHLRHASLLFAFFFSYSKAPKENETLDHDVLQMVYGNTKWALDFTQYLLDDLFALAKEFEPVLDDKEALAQKVKTTSSLSLNLVLASMSRAFLHLVCRGLRGVHTSSIASPFAGDGRAYSKELYTLIDKAPVRFNVYEKFLNGVESAIKNAYQAQGLGDNDRRTPEKDLLLNSRIPAIMIPVIVSLFRQTIPAVQAEIDQMSIYLTDYSWLGVCDDRRTEHYRRTRHVDIVKKVPLRGFNSNNNTIEPDITSPSRRRCVRCCEVTGDPSSPRSLLYFNLTLRLQLIRNCLCGGMWTFEAGPPTTTTASTALPTHGPRVG
;
A
#
# COMPACT_ATOMS: atom_id res chain seq x y z
N MET A 1 30.51 -96.16 -7.40
CA MET A 1 31.33 -95.97 -8.62
C MET A 1 30.58 -95.01 -9.52
N PRO A 2 31.23 -94.01 -10.14
CA PRO A 2 32.48 -93.35 -9.73
C PRO A 2 32.08 -92.22 -8.73
N LEU A 3 32.56 -90.98 -8.57
CA LEU A 3 33.77 -90.20 -8.98
C LEU A 3 33.87 -89.49 -10.37
N ILE A 4 33.82 -88.15 -10.40
CA ILE A 4 34.90 -87.22 -10.86
C ILE A 4 34.38 -85.77 -11.05
N MET A 5 35.02 -84.85 -10.31
CA MET A 5 35.34 -83.42 -10.54
C MET A 5 34.31 -82.32 -10.85
N GLU A 6 34.60 -81.17 -10.21
CA GLU A 6 34.40 -79.76 -10.60
C GLU A 6 32.98 -79.15 -10.60
N GLU A 7 32.57 -78.72 -9.40
CA GLU A 7 31.60 -77.64 -9.21
C GLU A 7 32.29 -76.26 -9.36
N GLY A 8 31.74 -75.40 -10.22
CA GLY A 8 32.09 -73.98 -10.27
C GLY A 8 31.18 -73.19 -9.33
N LEU A 9 31.75 -72.62 -8.26
CA LEU A 9 31.07 -71.62 -7.43
C LEU A 9 31.21 -70.25 -8.10
N ASP A 10 30.20 -69.85 -8.87
CA ASP A 10 30.09 -68.49 -9.38
C ASP A 10 29.54 -67.56 -8.28
N VAL A 11 30.03 -66.33 -8.20
CA VAL A 11 29.90 -65.47 -7.00
C VAL A 11 28.95 -64.27 -7.23
N ASP A 12 28.10 -64.36 -8.24
CA ASP A 12 27.25 -63.25 -8.71
C ASP A 12 25.91 -63.10 -7.93
N ASP A 13 25.52 -64.05 -7.08
CA ASP A 13 24.25 -64.03 -6.32
C ASP A 13 24.37 -63.30 -4.96
N LEU A 14 25.17 -62.23 -4.90
CA LEU A 14 25.36 -61.38 -3.71
C LEU A 14 25.12 -59.88 -3.96
N PHE A 15 24.83 -59.48 -5.20
CA PHE A 15 24.50 -58.10 -5.57
C PHE A 15 23.13 -58.07 -6.28
N GLY A 16 22.08 -57.74 -5.51
CA GLY A 16 20.70 -57.68 -6.01
C GLY A 16 20.46 -56.59 -7.06
N ASP A 17 19.29 -56.66 -7.73
CA ASP A 17 18.93 -55.90 -8.93
C ASP A 17 19.38 -54.41 -8.93
N PRO A 18 19.91 -53.90 -10.06
CA PRO A 18 20.31 -52.50 -10.21
C PRO A 18 19.13 -51.51 -10.17
N ASN A 19 17.89 -51.99 -10.11
CA ASN A 19 16.67 -51.18 -9.96
C ASN A 19 16.22 -51.00 -8.49
N SER A 20 17.05 -51.42 -7.51
CA SER A 20 16.67 -51.50 -6.09
C SER A 20 17.16 -50.32 -5.21
N LEU A 21 18.05 -49.46 -5.71
CA LEU A 21 18.69 -48.39 -4.93
C LEU A 21 18.60 -46.98 -5.54
N ASP A 22 17.55 -46.71 -6.31
CA ASP A 22 17.23 -45.34 -6.73
C ASP A 22 16.51 -44.60 -5.58
N LEU A 23 17.25 -43.83 -4.77
CA LEU A 23 16.65 -42.95 -3.75
C LEU A 23 15.89 -41.84 -4.49
N GLY A 24 14.57 -42.00 -4.62
CA GLY A 24 13.67 -41.23 -5.48
C GLY A 24 13.56 -39.72 -5.22
N LEU A 25 14.65 -38.99 -5.47
CA LEU A 25 14.65 -37.56 -5.77
C LEU A 25 14.41 -37.41 -7.27
N ALA A 26 13.14 -37.26 -7.65
CA ALA A 26 12.78 -36.97 -9.03
C ALA A 26 13.51 -35.70 -9.49
N THR A 27 14.34 -35.83 -10.53
CA THR A 27 15.01 -34.68 -11.15
C THR A 27 13.95 -33.75 -11.73
N ALA A 28 13.81 -32.57 -11.11
CA ALA A 28 12.80 -31.59 -11.49
C ALA A 28 12.98 -31.21 -12.97
N GLN A 29 11.93 -31.42 -13.78
CA GLN A 29 11.97 -30.97 -15.17
C GLN A 29 12.05 -29.43 -15.19
N PRO A 30 12.94 -28.83 -16.00
CA PRO A 30 13.17 -27.39 -15.98
C PRO A 30 11.91 -26.64 -16.38
N THR A 31 11.54 -25.63 -15.60
CA THR A 31 10.28 -24.87 -15.76
C THR A 31 10.15 -24.33 -17.19
N LYS A 32 8.99 -24.59 -17.82
CA LYS A 32 8.66 -24.21 -19.20
C LYS A 32 9.00 -22.74 -19.47
N GLY A 33 9.96 -22.49 -20.37
CA GLY A 33 10.42 -21.15 -20.75
C GLY A 33 11.67 -20.64 -20.04
N LEU A 34 12.24 -21.37 -19.08
CA LEU A 34 13.41 -20.92 -18.29
C LEU A 34 14.60 -20.48 -19.16
N ALA A 35 14.92 -21.21 -20.23
CA ALA A 35 15.99 -20.83 -21.15
C ALA A 35 15.80 -19.42 -21.74
N GLN A 36 14.61 -19.15 -22.29
CA GLN A 36 14.24 -17.85 -22.86
C GLN A 36 14.27 -16.75 -21.81
N HIS A 37 13.84 -17.04 -20.57
CA HIS A 37 13.84 -16.07 -19.48
C HIS A 37 15.26 -15.73 -18.98
N LEU A 38 16.14 -16.72 -18.85
CA LEU A 38 17.56 -16.50 -18.54
C LEU A 38 18.25 -15.68 -19.64
N ASP A 39 17.98 -15.97 -20.91
CA ASP A 39 18.54 -15.24 -22.05
C ASP A 39 17.97 -13.81 -22.17
N GLU A 40 16.71 -13.59 -21.78
CA GLU A 40 16.15 -12.25 -21.64
C GLU A 40 16.88 -11.46 -20.54
N MET A 41 17.02 -12.02 -19.34
CA MET A 41 17.74 -11.39 -18.23
C MET A 41 19.20 -11.08 -18.56
N ARG A 42 19.91 -11.98 -19.26
CA ARG A 42 21.30 -11.78 -19.71
C ARG A 42 21.49 -10.53 -20.56
N LEU A 43 20.52 -10.25 -21.43
CA LEU A 43 20.56 -9.14 -22.37
C LEU A 43 19.97 -7.85 -21.78
N LEU A 44 19.07 -7.94 -20.81
CA LEU A 44 18.21 -6.85 -20.36
C LEU A 44 18.13 -6.74 -18.83
N GLY A 45 18.89 -5.82 -18.25
CA GLY A 45 18.71 -5.40 -16.85
C GLY A 45 17.37 -4.71 -16.53
N CYS A 46 16.43 -4.67 -17.49
CA CYS A 46 15.06 -4.22 -17.32
C CYS A 46 14.08 -5.14 -18.09
N CYS A 47 13.67 -6.25 -17.48
CA CYS A 47 12.80 -7.29 -18.08
C CYS A 47 11.59 -7.72 -17.20
N ARG A 48 11.26 -6.96 -16.15
CA ARG A 48 10.24 -7.31 -15.14
C ARG A 48 8.82 -7.29 -15.73
N LYS A 49 8.24 -8.48 -15.96
CA LYS A 49 6.92 -8.63 -16.60
C LYS A 49 5.72 -8.35 -15.70
N ILE A 50 5.88 -8.34 -14.37
CA ILE A 50 4.80 -8.14 -13.40
C ILE A 50 5.27 -7.24 -12.23
N ALA A 51 4.42 -6.33 -11.77
CA ALA A 51 4.73 -5.40 -10.69
C ALA A 51 3.49 -4.97 -9.87
N TRP A 52 3.64 -4.94 -8.54
CA TRP A 52 2.59 -4.51 -7.59
C TRP A 52 2.82 -3.06 -7.12
N SER A 53 1.81 -2.20 -7.29
CA SER A 53 1.75 -0.84 -6.78
C SER A 53 1.54 -0.81 -5.26
N ARG A 54 2.16 0.17 -4.59
CA ARG A 54 1.91 0.51 -3.18
C ARG A 54 0.46 0.95 -2.88
N LEU A 55 -0.36 1.22 -3.90
CA LEU A 55 -1.81 1.46 -3.78
C LEU A 55 -2.66 0.17 -3.90
N GLY A 56 -2.06 -0.97 -4.22
CA GLY A 56 -2.74 -2.27 -4.34
C GLY A 56 -3.04 -2.72 -5.77
N CYS A 57 -2.75 -1.90 -6.78
CA CYS A 57 -2.86 -2.26 -8.20
C CYS A 57 -1.78 -3.27 -8.61
N ILE A 58 -2.13 -4.33 -9.32
CA ILE A 58 -1.20 -5.28 -9.94
C ILE A 58 -1.21 -4.99 -11.44
N ALA A 59 -0.04 -4.88 -12.06
CA ALA A 59 0.10 -4.77 -13.51
C ALA A 59 1.05 -5.84 -14.03
N TYR A 60 0.71 -6.47 -15.15
CA TYR A 60 1.58 -7.40 -15.88
C TYR A 60 1.48 -7.21 -17.39
N ILE A 61 2.52 -7.63 -18.10
CA ILE A 61 2.56 -7.68 -19.56
C ILE A 61 1.83 -8.95 -20.02
N SER A 62 1.03 -8.86 -21.09
CA SER A 62 0.32 -10.00 -21.69
C SER A 62 1.27 -11.01 -22.34
N GLN A 63 0.81 -12.25 -22.57
CA GLN A 63 1.65 -13.34 -23.09
C GLN A 63 2.21 -13.07 -24.50
N ASP A 64 1.51 -12.28 -25.31
CA ASP A 64 1.96 -11.80 -26.63
C ASP A 64 2.99 -10.66 -26.54
N GLY A 65 3.21 -10.10 -25.34
CA GLY A 65 4.11 -8.98 -25.08
C GLY A 65 3.59 -7.61 -25.54
N LEU A 66 2.33 -7.46 -25.96
CA LEU A 66 1.83 -6.23 -26.60
C LEU A 66 0.96 -5.33 -25.71
N GLN A 67 0.41 -5.87 -24.61
CA GLN A 67 -0.49 -5.14 -23.72
C GLN A 67 -0.02 -5.15 -22.26
N VAL A 68 -0.56 -4.22 -21.47
CA VAL A 68 -0.51 -4.27 -20.00
C VAL A 68 -1.90 -4.63 -19.49
N ILE A 69 -1.98 -5.67 -18.67
CA ILE A 69 -3.21 -6.11 -17.99
C ILE A 69 -3.13 -5.66 -16.52
N VAL A 70 -4.25 -5.18 -16.00
CA VAL A 70 -4.38 -4.71 -14.61
C VAL A 70 -5.34 -5.61 -13.84
N ARG A 71 -4.96 -5.96 -12.61
CA ARG A 71 -5.79 -6.64 -11.59
C ARG A 71 -5.58 -5.98 -10.22
N HIS A 72 -6.37 -6.33 -9.23
CA HIS A 72 -6.21 -5.87 -7.85
C HIS A 72 -6.88 -6.85 -6.87
N LEU A 73 -6.56 -6.74 -5.58
CA LEU A 73 -7.34 -7.43 -4.55
C LEU A 73 -8.70 -6.77 -4.40
N ALA A 74 -9.75 -7.59 -4.28
CA ALA A 74 -11.09 -7.13 -3.95
C ALA A 74 -11.79 -8.11 -2.99
N CYS A 75 -12.53 -7.55 -2.04
CA CYS A 75 -13.51 -8.24 -1.23
C CYS A 75 -14.81 -8.42 -2.06
N ASN A 76 -15.36 -9.63 -2.04
CA ASN A 76 -16.59 -9.98 -2.76
C ASN A 76 -17.84 -9.41 -2.02
N PRO A 77 -18.70 -8.62 -2.68
CA PRO A 77 -19.92 -8.09 -2.07
C PRO A 77 -20.93 -9.15 -1.60
N THR A 78 -20.88 -10.40 -2.08
CA THR A 78 -21.86 -11.44 -1.71
C THR A 78 -21.49 -12.29 -0.51
N ASP A 79 -20.21 -12.59 -0.30
CA ASP A 79 -19.74 -13.51 0.76
C ASP A 79 -18.49 -13.04 1.53
N GLY A 80 -18.04 -11.81 1.30
CA GLY A 80 -16.99 -11.15 2.09
C GLY A 80 -15.57 -11.68 1.83
N LYS A 81 -15.41 -12.74 1.04
CA LYS A 81 -14.10 -13.33 0.73
C LYS A 81 -13.26 -12.40 -0.14
N TRP A 82 -11.95 -12.49 0.02
CA TRP A 82 -10.99 -11.74 -0.78
C TRP A 82 -10.46 -12.59 -1.94
N GLY A 83 -10.24 -11.97 -3.09
CA GLY A 83 -9.61 -12.59 -4.25
C GLY A 83 -9.00 -11.55 -5.19
N LEU A 84 -8.43 -12.02 -6.30
CA LEU A 84 -8.04 -11.15 -7.42
C LEU A 84 -9.28 -10.79 -8.23
N SER A 85 -9.43 -9.51 -8.57
CA SER A 85 -10.42 -9.02 -9.53
C SER A 85 -10.21 -9.62 -10.92
N ASP A 86 -11.18 -9.41 -11.81
CA ASP A 86 -11.06 -9.70 -13.25
C ASP A 86 -9.90 -8.93 -13.92
N GLU A 87 -9.61 -9.29 -15.17
CA GLU A 87 -8.55 -8.71 -15.98
C GLU A 87 -9.02 -7.43 -16.69
N TYR A 88 -8.26 -6.34 -16.50
CA TYR A 88 -8.53 -5.04 -17.13
C TYR A 88 -7.41 -4.69 -18.13
N PRO A 89 -7.47 -5.17 -19.40
CA PRO A 89 -6.45 -4.92 -20.41
C PRO A 89 -6.42 -3.45 -20.88
N GLN A 90 -5.24 -2.86 -20.85
CA GLN A 90 -4.98 -1.47 -21.25
C GLN A 90 -4.74 -1.37 -22.77
N ASN A 91 -5.76 -1.68 -23.56
CA ASN A 91 -5.73 -1.82 -25.03
C ASN A 91 -5.06 -0.65 -25.79
N GLN A 92 -5.02 0.55 -25.22
CA GLN A 92 -4.37 1.73 -25.82
C GLN A 92 -2.83 1.60 -25.89
N ILE A 93 -2.22 0.75 -25.07
CA ILE A 93 -0.76 0.64 -24.92
C ILE A 93 -0.09 -0.01 -26.14
N ALA A 94 -0.73 -1.01 -26.77
CA ALA A 94 -0.23 -1.61 -28.01
C ALA A 94 -0.11 -0.56 -29.14
N GLN A 95 -1.08 0.36 -29.24
CA GLN A 95 -1.05 1.47 -30.20
C GLN A 95 0.01 2.51 -29.81
N LEU A 96 0.11 2.86 -28.53
CA LEU A 96 1.10 3.81 -28.03
C LEU A 96 2.54 3.33 -28.29
N HIS A 97 2.81 2.04 -28.11
CA HIS A 97 4.11 1.43 -28.41
C HIS A 97 4.19 0.87 -29.85
N LEU A 98 3.34 1.31 -30.79
CA LEU A 98 3.38 0.93 -32.22
C LEU A 98 3.54 -0.59 -32.49
N GLY A 99 2.94 -1.45 -31.65
CA GLY A 99 3.05 -2.90 -31.75
C GLY A 99 4.42 -3.51 -31.35
N GLN A 100 5.30 -2.75 -30.68
CA GLN A 100 6.57 -3.28 -30.16
C GLN A 100 6.39 -4.09 -28.88
N GLN A 101 7.28 -5.06 -28.68
CA GLN A 101 7.35 -5.91 -27.49
C GLN A 101 7.64 -5.09 -26.22
N LEU A 102 6.77 -5.24 -25.22
CA LEU A 102 6.92 -4.65 -23.89
C LEU A 102 7.89 -5.49 -23.04
N LEU A 103 8.83 -4.82 -22.38
CA LEU A 103 9.89 -5.46 -21.62
C LEU A 103 9.71 -5.37 -20.11
N HIS A 104 9.32 -4.20 -19.59
CA HIS A 104 9.44 -3.89 -18.15
C HIS A 104 8.28 -3.04 -17.62
N LEU A 105 7.91 -3.29 -16.37
CA LEU A 105 6.93 -2.53 -15.58
C LEU A 105 7.55 -2.03 -14.27
N CYS A 106 7.48 -0.72 -13.99
CA CYS A 106 7.99 -0.14 -12.74
C CYS A 106 7.05 0.93 -12.14
N TRP A 107 6.49 0.64 -10.96
CA TRP A 107 5.71 1.60 -10.18
C TRP A 107 6.62 2.58 -9.41
N ASN A 108 6.19 3.83 -9.25
CA ASN A 108 6.89 4.81 -8.42
C ASN A 108 6.71 4.55 -6.90
N GLU A 109 7.47 5.28 -6.06
CA GLU A 109 7.46 5.15 -4.59
C GLU A 109 6.04 5.23 -4.00
N THR A 110 5.18 6.09 -4.55
CA THR A 110 3.79 6.26 -4.11
C THR A 110 2.82 5.21 -4.65
N GLY A 111 3.26 4.38 -5.60
CA GLY A 111 2.41 3.45 -6.35
C GLY A 111 1.36 4.12 -7.25
N SER A 112 1.42 5.44 -7.46
CA SER A 112 0.39 6.16 -8.24
C SER A 112 0.69 6.27 -9.72
N ASP A 113 1.93 6.02 -10.12
CA ASP A 113 2.39 6.11 -11.51
C ASP A 113 3.21 4.87 -11.89
N LEU A 114 2.94 4.33 -13.08
CA LEU A 114 3.55 3.13 -13.68
C LEU A 114 4.33 3.54 -14.93
N ALA A 115 5.63 3.23 -14.97
CA ALA A 115 6.41 3.27 -16.20
C ALA A 115 6.28 1.94 -16.95
N VAL A 116 6.08 2.00 -18.26
CA VAL A 116 6.02 0.87 -19.18
C VAL A 116 7.03 1.10 -20.30
N LEU A 117 7.85 0.09 -20.58
CA LEU A 117 8.98 0.18 -21.52
C LEU A 117 8.89 -0.89 -22.60
N ASP A 118 9.29 -0.54 -23.81
CA ASP A 118 9.42 -1.47 -24.93
C ASP A 118 10.88 -1.77 -25.32
N ALA A 119 11.04 -2.75 -26.21
CA ALA A 119 12.31 -3.18 -26.77
C ALA A 119 13.11 -2.04 -27.45
N SER A 120 12.44 -1.01 -27.96
CA SER A 120 13.02 0.17 -28.61
C SER A 120 13.40 1.30 -27.63
N GLY A 121 13.29 1.08 -26.31
CA GLY A 121 13.67 2.07 -25.30
C GLY A 121 12.69 3.23 -25.10
N ARG A 122 11.47 3.12 -25.62
CA ARG A 122 10.43 4.16 -25.47
C ARG A 122 9.61 3.91 -24.20
N ILE A 123 9.18 5.00 -23.56
CA ILE A 123 8.66 4.97 -22.20
C ILE A 123 7.28 5.66 -22.15
N SER A 124 6.23 4.89 -21.94
CA SER A 124 4.96 5.47 -21.48
C SER A 124 4.90 5.51 -19.96
N ILE A 125 4.17 6.50 -19.43
CA ILE A 125 3.88 6.60 -18.01
C ILE A 125 2.37 6.70 -17.87
N LEU A 126 1.77 5.80 -17.09
CA LEU A 126 0.35 5.80 -16.75
C LEU A 126 0.19 6.19 -15.28
N SER A 127 -0.84 6.96 -14.96
CA SER A 127 -1.20 7.35 -13.59
C SER A 127 -2.54 6.74 -13.20
N ILE A 128 -2.75 6.46 -11.90
CA ILE A 128 -4.07 6.10 -11.34
C ILE A 128 -4.80 7.39 -10.92
N PRO A 129 -5.74 7.97 -11.70
CA PRO A 129 -6.47 9.17 -11.29
C PRO A 129 -7.47 8.89 -10.14
N THR A 130 -8.37 7.92 -10.32
CA THR A 130 -9.62 7.81 -9.51
C THR A 130 -10.01 6.40 -9.06
N ALA A 131 -9.47 5.33 -9.67
CA ALA A 131 -9.81 3.93 -9.37
C ALA A 131 -8.73 2.98 -9.90
N LEU A 132 -8.53 1.81 -9.27
CA LEU A 132 -7.42 0.89 -9.56
C LEU A 132 -7.44 0.34 -11.00
N ASN A 133 -8.61 0.03 -11.56
CA ASN A 133 -8.75 -0.47 -12.93
C ASN A 133 -8.82 0.63 -14.01
N ASN A 134 -8.59 1.89 -13.65
CA ASN A 134 -8.58 3.03 -14.58
C ASN A 134 -7.20 3.70 -14.57
N LEU A 135 -6.41 3.46 -15.62
CA LEU A 135 -5.10 4.09 -15.82
C LEU A 135 -5.18 5.15 -16.92
N ALA A 136 -4.72 6.36 -16.61
CA ALA A 136 -4.68 7.48 -17.54
C ALA A 136 -3.24 7.72 -18.04
N ILE A 137 -3.04 7.87 -19.34
CA ILE A 137 -1.73 8.12 -19.93
C ILE A 137 -1.24 9.52 -19.54
N SER A 138 -0.11 9.58 -18.84
CA SER A 138 0.55 10.78 -18.30
C SER A 138 1.73 11.21 -19.18
N ARG A 139 2.53 10.25 -19.68
CA ARG A 139 3.56 10.47 -20.72
C ARG A 139 3.28 9.56 -21.92
N GLN A 140 3.31 10.13 -23.12
CA GLN A 140 3.25 9.41 -24.39
C GLN A 140 4.65 9.11 -24.94
N THR A 141 4.77 8.00 -25.66
CA THR A 141 5.98 7.50 -26.36
C THR A 141 6.39 8.31 -27.59
N VAL A 142 5.50 9.14 -28.14
CA VAL A 142 5.72 9.89 -29.41
C VAL A 142 6.93 10.84 -29.36
N VAL A 143 7.42 11.15 -28.15
CA VAL A 143 8.61 11.96 -27.90
C VAL A 143 9.91 11.15 -28.01
N ASP A 144 9.84 9.82 -27.92
CA ASP A 144 11.00 8.91 -27.95
C ASP A 144 11.28 8.42 -29.39
N PRO A 145 12.41 8.78 -30.01
CA PRO A 145 12.80 8.23 -31.30
C PRO A 145 13.17 6.72 -31.16
N PRO A 146 12.89 5.88 -32.17
CA PRO A 146 13.35 4.50 -32.17
C PRO A 146 14.87 4.45 -32.43
N ASP A 147 15.61 3.89 -31.47
CA ASP A 147 17.05 3.63 -31.54
C ASP A 147 17.36 2.36 -30.74
N ASP A 148 18.02 1.37 -31.36
CA ASP A 148 18.42 0.12 -30.69
C ASP A 148 19.39 0.38 -29.53
N GLY A 149 20.14 1.49 -29.57
CA GLY A 149 20.98 1.97 -28.49
C GLY A 149 20.20 2.61 -27.32
N ALA A 150 18.96 3.06 -27.53
CA ALA A 150 18.14 3.72 -26.52
C ALA A 150 17.42 2.73 -25.56
N GLN A 151 17.46 1.43 -25.84
CA GLN A 151 16.96 0.36 -24.98
C GLN A 151 17.41 0.55 -23.53
N VAL A 152 16.47 0.58 -22.59
CA VAL A 152 16.75 0.87 -21.17
C VAL A 152 17.27 -0.38 -20.47
N VAL A 153 18.43 -0.26 -19.81
CA VAL A 153 19.12 -1.36 -19.10
C VAL A 153 19.09 -1.18 -17.57
N GLY A 154 18.55 -0.06 -17.09
CA GLY A 154 18.42 0.24 -15.68
C GLY A 154 17.61 1.51 -15.42
N MET A 155 16.88 1.56 -14.30
CA MET A 155 16.06 2.72 -13.97
C MET A 155 15.84 2.92 -12.47
N MET A 156 15.41 4.14 -12.12
CA MET A 156 15.08 4.52 -10.75
C MET A 156 14.08 5.68 -10.73
N TRP A 157 12.95 5.50 -10.05
CA TRP A 157 12.07 6.63 -9.69
C TRP A 157 12.75 7.51 -8.62
N MET A 158 12.63 8.83 -8.74
CA MET A 158 13.11 9.76 -7.72
C MET A 158 12.19 9.73 -6.48
N ASN A 159 12.80 9.72 -5.30
CA ASN A 159 12.09 9.70 -4.02
C ASN A 159 11.27 10.99 -3.78
N SER A 160 10.23 10.87 -2.96
CA SER A 160 9.47 11.98 -2.42
C SER A 160 10.21 12.64 -1.24
N ASN A 161 10.20 13.98 -1.17
CA ASN A 161 10.79 14.72 -0.04
C ASN A 161 9.83 14.79 1.17
N ARG A 162 9.38 13.63 1.65
CA ARG A 162 8.46 13.51 2.79
C ARG A 162 9.08 12.66 3.90
N ALA A 163 9.37 13.28 5.04
CA ALA A 163 9.78 12.54 6.23
C ALA A 163 8.58 11.78 6.82
N VAL A 164 8.68 10.45 6.85
CA VAL A 164 7.64 9.51 7.32
C VAL A 164 7.95 9.00 8.72
N HIS A 165 6.94 8.40 9.36
CA HIS A 165 7.21 7.54 10.52
C HIS A 165 7.68 6.16 10.04
N ALA A 166 8.42 5.44 10.88
CA ALA A 166 8.92 4.12 10.61
C ALA A 166 9.02 3.31 11.92
N PHE A 167 8.93 1.99 11.82
CA PHE A 167 9.03 1.05 12.94
C PHE A 167 10.13 0.03 12.63
N HIS A 168 11.21 0.02 13.42
CA HIS A 168 12.32 -0.90 13.16
C HIS A 168 11.98 -2.33 13.61
N GLN A 169 11.53 -2.49 14.86
CA GLN A 169 11.17 -3.79 15.44
C GLN A 169 10.08 -3.61 16.51
N ALA A 170 9.41 -4.70 16.86
CA ALA A 170 8.71 -4.86 18.12
C ALA A 170 9.61 -5.68 19.07
N ALA A 171 9.71 -5.29 20.34
CA ALA A 171 10.55 -5.99 21.33
C ALA A 171 9.84 -6.14 22.68
N LYS A 172 10.05 -7.26 23.36
CA LYS A 172 9.41 -7.60 24.64
C LYS A 172 10.15 -6.90 25.79
N VAL A 173 9.48 -5.96 26.46
CA VAL A 173 9.97 -5.19 27.60
C VAL A 173 8.95 -5.36 28.73
N ASP A 174 9.40 -5.79 29.92
CA ASP A 174 8.54 -6.08 31.07
C ASP A 174 7.31 -6.94 30.69
N VAL A 175 7.59 -8.04 29.97
CA VAL A 175 6.64 -9.01 29.40
C VAL A 175 5.75 -8.46 28.25
N ARG A 176 5.73 -7.15 27.99
CA ARG A 176 4.88 -6.50 26.98
C ARG A 176 5.65 -6.15 25.71
N TRP A 177 5.02 -6.26 24.53
CA TRP A 177 5.65 -5.82 23.28
C TRP A 177 5.59 -4.30 23.13
N GLY A 178 6.77 -3.67 23.04
CA GLY A 178 6.96 -2.25 22.74
C GLY A 178 7.35 -2.03 21.28
N TYR A 179 6.82 -0.97 20.68
CA TYR A 179 6.99 -0.63 19.26
C TYR A 179 7.74 0.70 19.12
N SER A 180 9.01 0.63 18.72
CA SER A 180 9.87 1.81 18.60
C SER A 180 9.61 2.57 17.28
N ALA A 181 8.69 3.53 17.34
CA ALA A 181 8.45 4.48 16.25
C ALA A 181 9.56 5.53 16.18
N PHE A 182 10.12 5.74 14.98
CA PHE A 182 11.08 6.81 14.69
C PHE A 182 10.70 7.58 13.42
N ARG A 183 11.34 8.73 13.18
CA ARG A 183 11.06 9.57 11.99
C ARG A 183 12.16 9.40 10.94
N ARG A 184 11.89 8.61 9.89
CA ARG A 184 12.80 8.41 8.76
C ARG A 184 12.74 9.65 7.85
N LYS A 185 13.88 10.29 7.62
CA LYS A 185 14.05 11.25 6.51
C LYS A 185 14.36 10.44 5.24
N PRO A 186 13.77 10.77 4.09
CA PRO A 186 14.14 10.16 2.82
C PRO A 186 15.55 10.62 2.39
N ILE A 187 16.18 9.88 1.49
CA ILE A 187 17.48 10.22 0.91
C ILE A 187 17.25 10.73 -0.52
N GLY A 188 17.94 11.81 -0.90
CA GLY A 188 17.76 12.48 -2.19
C GLY A 188 18.48 11.76 -3.36
N PRO A 189 18.36 12.30 -4.59
CA PRO A 189 17.78 13.60 -4.95
C PRO A 189 16.25 13.62 -4.95
N PHE A 190 15.68 14.83 -4.91
CA PHE A 190 14.24 15.10 -4.92
C PHE A 190 13.88 16.11 -6.01
N HIS A 191 12.64 16.09 -6.50
CA HIS A 191 12.10 17.15 -7.34
C HIS A 191 11.64 18.34 -6.46
N PRO A 192 12.06 19.60 -6.70
CA PRO A 192 11.75 20.73 -5.81
C PRO A 192 10.25 20.99 -5.62
N ALA A 193 9.46 20.80 -6.68
CA ALA A 193 8.00 20.92 -6.65
C ALA A 193 7.24 19.65 -6.19
N GLY A 194 7.94 18.61 -5.69
CA GLY A 194 7.31 17.36 -5.23
C GLY A 194 6.62 16.54 -6.33
N LYS A 195 7.09 16.66 -7.58
CA LYS A 195 6.55 15.97 -8.76
C LYS A 195 7.28 14.64 -9.04
N PRO A 196 6.63 13.69 -9.72
CA PRO A 196 7.29 12.46 -10.14
C PRO A 196 8.40 12.76 -11.17
N ALA A 197 9.49 12.01 -11.05
CA ALA A 197 10.58 11.99 -12.00
C ALA A 197 11.22 10.59 -12.05
N LEU A 198 11.61 10.16 -13.24
CA LEU A 198 12.14 8.84 -13.55
C LEU A 198 13.51 9.00 -14.20
N ILE A 199 14.48 8.24 -13.72
CA ILE A 199 15.82 8.18 -14.28
C ILE A 199 15.97 6.85 -14.99
N CYS A 200 16.51 6.87 -16.20
CA CYS A 200 16.79 5.70 -17.02
C CYS A 200 18.23 5.74 -17.53
N PHE A 201 18.83 4.56 -17.70
CA PHE A 201 20.14 4.39 -18.34
C PHE A 201 19.95 3.50 -19.57
N THR A 202 20.44 3.96 -20.71
CA THR A 202 20.30 3.27 -21.99
C THR A 202 21.48 2.34 -22.28
N ARG A 203 21.27 1.41 -23.21
CA ARG A 203 22.26 0.46 -23.72
C ARG A 203 23.50 1.13 -24.31
N ASN A 204 23.36 2.30 -24.92
CA ASN A 204 24.48 3.13 -25.42
C ASN A 204 25.11 4.07 -24.37
N GLY A 205 24.76 3.93 -23.07
CA GLY A 205 25.41 4.65 -21.99
C GLY A 205 24.88 6.07 -21.73
N ILE A 206 23.69 6.43 -22.23
CA ILE A 206 23.07 7.72 -21.96
C ILE A 206 22.18 7.62 -20.72
N MET A 207 22.40 8.53 -19.76
CA MET A 207 21.45 8.80 -18.70
C MET A 207 20.34 9.72 -19.23
N ARG A 208 19.09 9.34 -19.02
CA ARG A 208 17.89 10.14 -19.30
C ARG A 208 17.18 10.47 -17.97
N LEU A 209 16.86 11.74 -17.74
CA LEU A 209 16.02 12.20 -16.61
C LEU A 209 14.70 12.72 -17.18
N LEU A 210 13.66 11.90 -17.05
CA LEU A 210 12.27 12.28 -17.32
C LEU A 210 11.69 12.91 -16.06
N TYR A 211 11.08 14.10 -16.15
CA TYR A 211 10.49 14.75 -14.99
C TYR A 211 9.20 15.50 -15.33
N GLN A 212 8.26 15.52 -14.40
CA GLN A 212 6.99 16.22 -14.57
C GLN A 212 7.07 17.64 -14.01
N ASN A 213 6.77 18.64 -14.85
CA ASN A 213 6.67 20.04 -14.45
C ASN A 213 5.45 20.31 -13.55
N PRO A 214 5.39 21.44 -12.83
CA PRO A 214 4.23 21.88 -12.07
C PRO A 214 2.89 21.82 -12.82
N ASP A 215 2.89 22.11 -14.13
CA ASP A 215 1.75 22.08 -15.05
C ASP A 215 1.32 20.68 -15.53
N GLN A 216 1.88 19.61 -14.95
CA GLN A 216 1.69 18.19 -15.30
C GLN A 216 2.39 17.74 -16.60
N ARG A 217 3.10 18.62 -17.34
CA ARG A 217 3.78 18.22 -18.59
C ARG A 217 5.12 17.54 -18.28
N TRP A 218 5.42 16.48 -19.02
CA TRP A 218 6.71 15.81 -18.95
C TRP A 218 7.76 16.55 -19.77
N ALA A 219 8.97 16.66 -19.22
CA ALA A 219 10.17 17.18 -19.85
C ALA A 219 11.34 16.20 -19.64
N GLU A 220 12.43 16.40 -20.38
CA GLU A 220 13.58 15.51 -20.39
C GLU A 220 14.90 16.30 -20.42
N VAL A 221 15.91 15.80 -19.69
CA VAL A 221 17.32 16.19 -19.83
C VAL A 221 18.17 14.92 -19.84
N SER A 222 19.18 14.85 -20.72
CA SER A 222 20.08 13.71 -20.84
C SER A 222 21.55 14.06 -20.56
N ALA A 223 22.37 13.06 -20.26
CA ALA A 223 23.81 13.18 -20.07
C ALA A 223 24.54 11.84 -20.34
N GLU A 224 25.71 11.89 -20.96
CA GLU A 224 26.50 10.69 -21.29
C GLU A 224 27.30 10.15 -20.08
N LEU A 225 27.25 8.82 -19.86
CA LEU A 225 28.21 8.11 -19.02
C LEU A 225 29.56 8.05 -19.74
N LYS A 226 30.53 8.85 -19.29
CA LYS A 226 31.88 8.85 -19.87
C LYS A 226 32.61 7.55 -19.53
N THR A 227 32.58 6.60 -20.45
CA THR A 227 33.36 5.35 -20.41
C THR A 227 34.81 5.60 -20.79
N THR A 228 35.73 4.77 -20.29
CA THR A 228 37.17 4.93 -20.54
C THR A 228 37.58 4.52 -21.97
N ASN A 229 36.91 3.52 -22.54
CA ASN A 229 37.19 2.96 -23.87
C ASN A 229 35.90 2.81 -24.69
N GLN A 230 35.99 2.90 -26.02
CA GLN A 230 34.84 2.70 -26.93
C GLN A 230 34.25 1.28 -26.87
N SER A 231 35.06 0.27 -26.55
CA SER A 231 34.63 -1.13 -26.36
C SER A 231 33.65 -1.33 -25.20
N ASP A 232 33.57 -0.37 -24.29
CA ASP A 232 32.85 -0.49 -23.01
C ASP A 232 31.54 0.30 -23.03
N SER A 233 31.15 0.80 -24.22
CA SER A 233 29.98 1.64 -24.47
C SER A 233 28.64 0.90 -24.41
N ILE A 234 28.62 -0.41 -24.71
CA ILE A 234 27.40 -1.22 -24.69
C ILE A 234 27.17 -1.77 -23.29
N LEU A 235 26.15 -1.24 -22.61
CA LEU A 235 25.68 -1.69 -21.30
C LEU A 235 24.66 -2.82 -21.43
N THR A 236 24.65 -3.74 -20.46
CA THR A 236 23.63 -4.81 -20.34
C THR A 236 22.69 -4.57 -19.15
N HIS A 237 23.20 -3.96 -18.08
CA HIS A 237 22.50 -3.75 -16.81
C HIS A 237 22.95 -2.44 -16.16
N ALA A 238 22.06 -1.74 -15.46
CA ALA A 238 22.42 -0.65 -14.56
C ALA A 238 21.55 -0.62 -13.28
N ALA A 239 22.19 -0.64 -12.12
CA ALA A 239 21.57 -0.52 -10.81
C ALA A 239 21.78 0.88 -10.22
N CYS A 240 20.81 1.38 -9.45
CA CYS A 240 20.79 2.76 -8.94
C CYS A 240 20.41 2.79 -7.45
N LEU A 241 21.10 3.63 -6.68
CA LEU A 241 20.84 3.81 -5.24
C LEU A 241 20.92 5.30 -4.83
N PRO A 242 19.85 5.88 -4.25
CA PRO A 242 19.88 7.21 -3.64
C PRO A 242 20.88 7.27 -2.49
N SER A 243 21.71 8.32 -2.44
CA SER A 243 22.74 8.53 -1.41
C SER A 243 22.77 9.99 -0.93
N PRO A 244 23.38 10.29 0.23
CA PRO A 244 23.52 11.67 0.70
C PRO A 244 24.25 12.63 -0.26
N ASN A 245 25.05 12.10 -1.20
CA ASN A 245 25.90 12.87 -2.11
C ASN A 245 25.43 12.85 -3.58
N GLY A 246 24.20 12.40 -3.84
CA GLY A 246 23.66 12.14 -5.18
C GLY A 246 23.22 10.68 -5.33
N ILE A 247 23.22 10.14 -6.54
CA ILE A 247 22.87 8.73 -6.82
C ILE A 247 24.16 7.96 -7.07
N LEU A 248 24.29 6.77 -6.48
CA LEU A 248 25.29 5.78 -6.88
C LEU A 248 24.71 4.93 -8.02
N VAL A 249 25.47 4.72 -9.09
CA VAL A 249 25.03 3.97 -10.27
C VAL A 249 26.09 2.94 -10.63
N ALA A 250 25.74 1.66 -10.57
CA ALA A 250 26.60 0.56 -10.98
C ALA A 250 26.12 0.03 -12.33
N THR A 251 26.99 -0.06 -13.33
CA THR A 251 26.66 -0.50 -14.68
C THR A 251 27.50 -1.72 -15.06
N HIS A 252 26.89 -2.75 -15.63
CA HIS A 252 27.61 -3.83 -16.29
C HIS A 252 27.59 -3.63 -17.81
N SER A 253 28.74 -3.83 -18.43
CA SER A 253 28.94 -3.75 -19.88
C SER A 253 29.05 -5.13 -20.52
N PHE A 254 28.70 -5.24 -21.81
CA PHE A 254 28.82 -6.48 -22.57
C PHE A 254 30.26 -7.03 -22.61
N SER A 255 31.28 -6.19 -22.39
CA SER A 255 32.69 -6.58 -22.25
C SER A 255 33.05 -7.17 -20.88
N GLY A 256 32.07 -7.45 -20.01
CA GLY A 256 32.28 -8.08 -18.70
C GLY A 256 32.86 -7.13 -17.65
N LYS A 257 32.61 -5.82 -17.75
CA LYS A 257 33.14 -4.80 -16.82
C LYS A 257 32.03 -4.15 -16.02
N LEU A 258 32.23 -4.10 -14.71
CA LEU A 258 31.38 -3.41 -13.73
C LEU A 258 31.97 -2.01 -13.47
N SER A 259 31.25 -0.96 -13.83
CA SER A 259 31.68 0.43 -13.59
C SER A 259 30.75 1.13 -12.61
N LEU A 260 31.33 1.89 -11.68
CA LEU A 260 30.61 2.60 -10.63
C LEU A 260 30.76 4.11 -10.83
N PHE A 261 29.63 4.80 -10.90
CA PHE A 261 29.51 6.25 -11.09
C PHE A 261 28.77 6.89 -9.91
N ARG A 262 28.97 8.19 -9.74
CA ARG A 262 28.12 9.06 -8.91
C ARG A 262 27.48 10.13 -9.79
N VAL A 263 26.16 10.27 -9.66
CA VAL A 263 25.34 11.23 -10.40
C VAL A 263 24.79 12.28 -9.46
N GLN A 264 24.92 13.56 -9.80
CA GLN A 264 24.36 14.67 -9.06
C GLN A 264 23.36 15.43 -9.94
N ILE A 265 22.15 15.64 -9.43
CA ILE A 265 21.10 16.42 -10.07
C ILE A 265 20.93 17.72 -9.27
N MET A 266 21.24 18.85 -9.89
CA MET A 266 21.12 20.18 -9.30
C MET A 266 19.97 20.92 -9.98
N TRP A 267 18.96 21.31 -9.22
CA TRP A 267 17.79 22.02 -9.74
C TRP A 267 17.92 23.53 -9.63
N ASN A 268 17.42 24.25 -10.62
CA ASN A 268 17.27 25.70 -10.59
C ASN A 268 15.78 26.08 -10.83
N PRO A 269 15.08 26.71 -9.87
CA PRO A 269 15.51 26.94 -8.48
C PRO A 269 15.56 25.63 -7.67
N PRO A 270 16.40 25.54 -6.61
CA PRO A 270 16.54 24.34 -5.78
C PRO A 270 15.36 24.10 -4.81
N GLN A 271 14.51 25.11 -4.61
CA GLN A 271 13.25 25.04 -3.88
C GLN A 271 12.17 25.73 -4.72
N TRP A 272 10.93 25.26 -4.65
CA TRP A 272 9.83 25.81 -5.47
C TRP A 272 8.56 25.95 -4.64
N ASP A 273 8.03 27.17 -4.58
CA ASP A 273 6.81 27.52 -3.83
C ASP A 273 5.79 28.23 -4.75
N PRO A 274 4.59 27.66 -4.97
CA PRO A 274 3.55 28.27 -5.80
C PRO A 274 2.87 29.49 -5.17
N ALA A 275 3.15 29.84 -3.91
CA ALA A 275 2.77 31.13 -3.33
C ALA A 275 3.73 32.24 -3.80
N GLN A 276 5.04 32.00 -3.71
CA GLN A 276 6.08 32.98 -4.05
C GLN A 276 6.07 33.32 -5.55
N GLN A 277 5.95 32.34 -6.44
CA GLN A 277 5.99 32.61 -7.89
C GLN A 277 4.82 33.47 -8.40
N ARG A 278 3.66 33.48 -7.70
CA ARG A 278 2.54 34.36 -8.05
C ARG A 278 2.80 35.84 -7.77
N GLN A 279 3.83 36.18 -7.00
CA GLN A 279 4.24 37.57 -6.76
C GLN A 279 5.25 38.07 -7.81
N ALA A 280 5.90 37.17 -8.54
CA ALA A 280 7.01 37.51 -9.45
C ALA A 280 6.58 37.75 -10.92
N GLY A 281 5.31 37.53 -11.27
CA GLY A 281 4.76 37.70 -12.63
C GLY A 281 5.20 36.65 -13.66
N VAL A 282 6.38 36.04 -13.51
CA VAL A 282 6.92 34.97 -14.37
C VAL A 282 7.03 33.67 -13.58
N VAL A 283 6.41 32.61 -14.09
CA VAL A 283 6.41 31.28 -13.47
C VAL A 283 7.62 30.48 -13.98
N HIS A 284 8.69 30.41 -13.19
CA HIS A 284 9.90 29.67 -13.55
C HIS A 284 9.86 28.24 -12.97
N PHE A 285 9.55 27.24 -13.80
CA PHE A 285 9.56 25.84 -13.36
C PHE A 285 10.99 25.35 -13.06
N PRO A 286 11.17 24.40 -12.12
CA PRO A 286 12.49 23.84 -11.81
C PRO A 286 13.09 23.10 -13.01
N VAL A 287 14.28 23.52 -13.44
CA VAL A 287 15.06 22.85 -14.49
C VAL A 287 16.23 22.11 -13.84
N PRO A 288 16.44 20.81 -14.15
CA PRO A 288 17.56 20.05 -13.63
C PRO A 288 18.82 20.26 -14.48
N SER A 289 19.98 20.13 -13.83
CA SER A 289 21.28 20.00 -14.47
C SER A 289 22.02 18.81 -13.88
N ILE A 290 22.63 18.00 -14.75
CA ILE A 290 23.22 16.70 -14.39
C ILE A 290 24.74 16.84 -14.37
N ARG A 291 25.38 16.28 -13.33
CA ARG A 291 26.83 16.05 -13.26
C ARG A 291 27.10 14.58 -12.97
N ILE A 292 27.96 13.97 -13.76
CA ILE A 292 28.34 12.56 -13.63
C ILE A 292 29.85 12.49 -13.36
N SER A 293 30.24 11.75 -12.32
CA SER A 293 31.63 11.36 -12.09
C SER A 293 31.77 9.85 -12.08
N HIS A 294 32.73 9.34 -12.87
CA HIS A 294 33.20 7.96 -12.74
C HIS A 294 33.99 7.82 -11.42
N CYS A 295 33.84 6.69 -10.72
CA CYS A 295 34.46 6.45 -9.42
C CYS A 295 35.48 5.29 -9.45
N LYS A 296 35.08 4.12 -9.99
CA LYS A 296 35.95 2.94 -10.17
C LYS A 296 35.35 2.06 -11.27
N THR A 297 36.20 1.35 -12.01
CA THR A 297 35.80 0.17 -12.80
C THR A 297 36.48 -1.05 -12.19
N GLU A 298 35.74 -2.16 -12.16
CA GLU A 298 36.22 -3.49 -11.79
C GLU A 298 35.87 -4.46 -12.91
N VAL A 299 36.75 -5.43 -13.14
CA VAL A 299 36.51 -6.52 -14.10
C VAL A 299 36.39 -7.79 -13.28
N PRO A 300 35.22 -8.45 -13.21
CA PRO A 300 35.04 -9.76 -12.55
C PRO A 300 35.77 -10.94 -13.24
N GLY A 301 36.92 -10.69 -13.87
CA GLY A 301 37.79 -11.70 -14.46
C GLY A 301 38.59 -12.46 -13.41
N ARG A 302 37.88 -13.19 -12.53
CA ARG A 302 38.32 -14.21 -11.53
C ARG A 302 37.13 -14.56 -10.61
N VAL A 303 36.04 -15.10 -11.15
CA VAL A 303 34.94 -15.64 -10.32
C VAL A 303 34.96 -17.17 -10.28
N PHE A 304 35.21 -17.83 -11.41
CA PHE A 304 35.08 -19.29 -11.53
C PHE A 304 36.43 -19.98 -11.82
N SER A 305 37.08 -20.42 -10.75
CA SER A 305 38.18 -21.39 -10.77
C SER A 305 37.92 -22.47 -9.71
N PHE A 306 37.11 -23.47 -10.08
CA PHE A 306 36.84 -24.62 -9.21
C PHE A 306 38.13 -25.45 -9.05
N SER A 307 38.67 -25.44 -7.83
CA SER A 307 39.87 -26.20 -7.45
C SER A 307 39.70 -26.74 -6.04
N LYS A 308 38.73 -27.65 -5.84
CA LYS A 308 38.80 -28.59 -4.72
C LYS A 308 39.86 -29.62 -5.06
N ASP A 309 41.09 -29.39 -4.58
CA ASP A 309 41.79 -30.31 -3.69
C ASP A 309 43.16 -29.75 -3.28
N GLN A 310 43.71 -30.27 -2.18
CA GLN A 310 45.06 -29.96 -1.71
C GLN A 310 46.01 -31.11 -2.06
N ALA A 311 46.88 -30.89 -3.05
CA ALA A 311 48.09 -31.69 -3.29
C ALA A 311 49.11 -30.86 -4.08
N ASP A 312 50.40 -31.19 -3.93
CA ASP A 312 51.54 -30.37 -4.37
C ASP A 312 51.79 -30.34 -5.90
N ASP A 313 52.56 -29.32 -6.30
CA ASP A 313 53.40 -29.22 -7.52
C ASP A 313 52.83 -29.63 -8.89
N LEU A 314 52.48 -28.61 -9.71
CA LEU A 314 52.92 -28.52 -11.13
C LEU A 314 52.60 -27.14 -11.75
N PRO A 315 53.60 -26.34 -12.20
CA PRO A 315 53.36 -24.99 -12.74
C PRO A 315 53.04 -24.99 -14.25
N ASN A 316 51.87 -25.51 -14.65
CA ASN A 316 51.33 -25.33 -16.02
C ASN A 316 49.82 -25.62 -16.11
N ILE A 317 48.98 -24.69 -15.63
CA ILE A 317 47.54 -24.68 -15.94
C ILE A 317 47.29 -23.67 -17.07
N VAL A 318 46.81 -24.17 -18.23
CA VAL A 318 46.48 -23.33 -19.38
C VAL A 318 45.19 -22.55 -19.10
N PRO A 319 45.15 -21.22 -19.29
CA PRO A 319 43.97 -20.42 -18.94
C PRO A 319 42.86 -20.57 -19.99
N GLY A 320 41.96 -21.53 -19.77
CA GLY A 320 40.78 -21.79 -20.60
C GLY A 320 39.50 -22.03 -19.81
N GLN A 321 38.36 -21.69 -20.42
CA GLN A 321 37.00 -22.11 -20.06
C GLN A 321 36.28 -21.48 -18.85
N SER A 322 36.74 -20.39 -18.24
CA SER A 322 35.94 -19.59 -17.27
C SER A 322 34.88 -18.66 -17.92
N PHE A 323 34.22 -19.07 -19.02
CA PHE A 323 33.33 -18.23 -19.84
C PHE A 323 31.83 -18.60 -19.78
N SER A 324 31.43 -19.62 -19.00
CA SER A 324 30.06 -20.15 -18.98
C SER A 324 29.04 -19.18 -18.37
N TYR A 325 29.31 -18.64 -17.18
CA TYR A 325 28.35 -17.83 -16.43
C TYR A 325 28.20 -16.42 -16.97
N GLN A 326 26.96 -15.94 -17.06
CA GLN A 326 26.61 -14.58 -17.51
C GLN A 326 25.71 -13.89 -16.50
N LEU A 327 25.86 -12.56 -16.37
CA LEU A 327 25.09 -11.73 -15.45
C LEU A 327 23.59 -11.76 -15.79
N THR A 328 22.74 -12.06 -14.81
CA THR A 328 21.27 -12.07 -14.94
C THR A 328 20.55 -11.08 -14.01
N ASN A 329 21.21 -10.57 -12.96
CA ASN A 329 20.68 -9.46 -12.16
C ASN A 329 21.84 -8.62 -11.58
N LEU A 330 21.61 -7.32 -11.41
CA LEU A 330 22.53 -6.36 -10.79
C LEU A 330 21.72 -5.38 -9.93
N GLU A 331 22.07 -5.27 -8.64
CA GLU A 331 21.41 -4.40 -7.68
C GLU A 331 22.41 -3.59 -6.84
N LEU A 332 21.94 -2.47 -6.29
CA LEU A 332 22.66 -1.65 -5.31
C LEU A 332 21.85 -1.57 -4.03
N VAL A 333 22.31 -2.26 -2.99
CA VAL A 333 21.62 -2.35 -1.70
C VAL A 333 22.07 -1.21 -0.80
N SER A 334 21.11 -0.52 -0.18
CA SER A 334 21.39 0.52 0.81
C SER A 334 22.06 -0.09 2.04
N GLY A 335 23.17 0.52 2.46
CA GLY A 335 23.60 0.41 3.85
C GLY A 335 22.50 0.94 4.77
N GLN A 336 22.32 0.31 5.94
CA GLN A 336 21.28 0.71 6.89
C GLN A 336 21.83 1.68 7.94
N SER A 337 20.98 2.61 8.39
CA SER A 337 21.26 3.53 9.49
C SER A 337 20.86 2.91 10.83
N ASP A 338 21.76 2.91 11.80
CA ASP A 338 21.42 2.55 13.18
C ASP A 338 20.47 3.57 13.81
N ASN A 339 19.67 3.12 14.79
CA ASN A 339 18.67 3.95 15.49
C ASN A 339 19.26 5.20 16.17
N THR A 340 20.57 5.23 16.41
CA THR A 340 21.31 6.36 17.01
C THR A 340 21.66 7.46 16.00
N GLY A 341 21.56 7.18 14.69
CA GLY A 341 22.00 8.09 13.63
C GLY A 341 23.52 8.30 13.54
N ALA A 342 24.32 7.56 14.32
CA ALA A 342 25.78 7.69 14.37
C ALA A 342 26.49 6.94 13.24
N THR A 343 25.93 5.80 12.83
CA THR A 343 26.52 4.88 11.85
C THR A 343 25.50 4.48 10.79
N THR A 344 25.89 4.63 9.53
CA THR A 344 25.31 3.92 8.39
C THR A 344 26.31 2.87 7.94
N SER A 345 25.89 1.62 7.75
CA SER A 345 26.76 0.64 7.08
C SER A 345 27.09 1.10 5.65
N ALA A 346 28.19 0.60 5.09
CA ALA A 346 28.51 0.86 3.68
C ALA A 346 27.42 0.24 2.78
N PRO A 347 26.98 0.93 1.71
CA PRO A 347 26.15 0.32 0.67
C PRO A 347 26.96 -0.76 -0.06
N TRP A 348 26.27 -1.65 -0.78
CA TRP A 348 26.91 -2.78 -1.44
C TRP A 348 26.28 -3.12 -2.79
N ILE A 349 27.10 -3.66 -3.69
CA ILE A 349 26.70 -4.17 -4.99
C ILE A 349 26.36 -5.65 -4.84
N LEU A 350 25.25 -6.08 -5.42
CA LEU A 350 24.85 -7.48 -5.55
C LEU A 350 24.75 -7.79 -7.04
N ALA A 351 25.40 -8.85 -7.51
CA ALA A 351 25.29 -9.33 -8.89
C ALA A 351 25.04 -10.84 -8.92
N VAL A 352 24.10 -11.30 -9.73
CA VAL A 352 23.83 -12.73 -9.95
C VAL A 352 24.34 -13.12 -11.32
N TYR A 353 25.15 -14.17 -11.39
CA TYR A 353 25.62 -14.79 -12.62
C TYR A 353 25.06 -16.21 -12.72
N SER A 354 24.49 -16.58 -13.88
CA SER A 354 23.75 -17.83 -14.05
C SER A 354 24.28 -18.65 -15.23
N SER A 355 24.39 -19.96 -15.05
CA SER A 355 24.91 -20.90 -16.05
C SER A 355 23.93 -21.12 -17.23
N PRO A 356 24.41 -21.40 -18.45
CA PRO A 356 23.55 -21.72 -19.59
C PRO A 356 23.01 -23.15 -19.46
N ILE A 357 21.72 -23.34 -19.75
CA ILE A 357 21.07 -24.67 -19.66
C ILE A 357 21.64 -25.64 -20.71
N ASN A 358 22.11 -25.12 -21.85
CA ASN A 358 22.46 -25.91 -23.03
C ASN A 358 23.96 -26.27 -23.12
N SER A 359 24.73 -26.22 -22.02
CA SER A 359 26.11 -26.72 -22.01
C SER A 359 26.12 -28.26 -22.09
N ALA A 360 26.41 -28.79 -23.28
CA ALA A 360 26.49 -30.22 -23.55
C ALA A 360 27.67 -30.87 -22.80
N GLY A 361 27.43 -31.23 -21.55
CA GLY A 361 28.42 -31.72 -20.58
C GLY A 361 27.92 -31.45 -19.17
N HIS A 362 27.12 -32.37 -18.62
CA HIS A 362 26.63 -32.28 -17.24
C HIS A 362 27.74 -32.64 -16.23
N ASP A 363 28.62 -31.68 -15.95
CA ASP A 363 29.30 -31.64 -14.66
C ASP A 363 28.25 -31.32 -13.59
N THR A 364 27.69 -32.34 -12.96
CA THR A 364 26.65 -32.24 -11.91
C THR A 364 27.12 -31.57 -10.61
N GLN A 365 28.31 -30.97 -10.61
CA GLN A 365 28.93 -30.27 -9.48
C GLN A 365 28.98 -28.74 -9.66
N GLN A 366 28.53 -28.21 -10.81
CA GLN A 366 28.51 -26.76 -11.05
C GLN A 366 27.17 -26.12 -10.61
N PRO A 367 27.17 -25.04 -9.81
CA PRO A 367 25.95 -24.38 -9.35
C PRO A 367 25.20 -23.67 -10.48
N ALA A 368 23.88 -23.66 -10.44
CA ALA A 368 23.04 -23.04 -11.46
C ALA A 368 23.15 -21.49 -11.46
N SER A 369 23.29 -20.88 -10.27
CA SER A 369 23.52 -19.43 -10.13
C SER A 369 24.50 -19.12 -8.99
N VAL A 370 25.26 -18.03 -9.14
CA VAL A 370 26.20 -17.53 -8.13
C VAL A 370 26.01 -16.03 -7.92
N MET A 371 25.79 -15.63 -6.68
CA MET A 371 25.67 -14.24 -6.25
C MET A 371 27.01 -13.72 -5.74
N VAL A 372 27.61 -12.81 -6.51
CA VAL A 372 28.83 -12.08 -6.16
C VAL A 372 28.44 -10.77 -5.48
N ARG A 373 29.15 -10.41 -4.40
CA ARG A 373 28.80 -9.27 -3.54
C ARG A 373 30.01 -8.36 -3.32
N TRP A 374 29.82 -7.04 -3.29
CA TRP A 374 30.90 -6.08 -3.00
C TRP A 374 30.47 -4.94 -2.09
N GLN A 375 31.23 -4.69 -1.02
CA GLN A 375 31.02 -3.57 -0.10
C GLN A 375 31.69 -2.28 -0.61
N LEU A 376 30.99 -1.15 -0.49
CA LEU A 376 31.44 0.18 -0.96
C LEU A 376 32.03 1.02 0.18
N GLU A 377 33.26 0.69 0.58
CA GLU A 377 34.00 1.41 1.63
C GLU A 377 34.47 2.80 1.13
N THR A 378 34.57 3.80 2.01
CA THR A 378 35.05 5.14 1.65
C THR A 378 36.33 5.46 2.42
N SER A 379 37.46 5.56 1.71
CA SER A 379 38.78 5.86 2.26
C SER A 379 39.14 7.35 2.09
N THR A 380 40.02 7.87 2.95
CA THR A 380 40.65 9.20 2.77
C THR A 380 41.93 9.07 1.95
N LEU A 381 42.07 9.83 0.86
CA LEU A 381 43.34 9.91 0.13
C LEU A 381 44.32 10.79 0.89
N ASN A 382 45.09 10.15 1.78
CA ASN A 382 46.31 10.73 2.32
C ASN A 382 47.36 10.71 1.19
N LEU A 383 47.99 11.86 0.92
CA LEU A 383 49.14 11.91 0.03
C LEU A 383 50.36 11.29 0.73
N HIS A 384 51.33 10.79 -0.05
CA HIS A 384 52.63 10.43 0.53
C HIS A 384 53.31 11.73 1.07
N PRO A 385 53.87 11.76 2.29
CA PRO A 385 54.19 13.00 3.01
C PRO A 385 55.01 14.03 2.24
N VAL A 386 55.95 13.58 1.40
CA VAL A 386 56.78 14.42 0.51
C VAL A 386 55.95 15.30 -0.45
N PHE A 387 54.76 14.86 -0.88
CA PHE A 387 53.85 15.68 -1.69
C PHE A 387 52.96 16.60 -0.85
N GLU A 388 52.73 16.26 0.42
CA GLU A 388 51.93 17.07 1.34
C GLU A 388 52.68 18.36 1.72
N GLU A 389 54.00 18.27 1.94
CA GLU A 389 54.89 19.44 2.08
C GLU A 389 54.84 20.38 0.87
N LEU A 390 54.82 19.84 -0.35
CA LEU A 390 54.77 20.62 -1.59
C LEU A 390 53.43 21.35 -1.80
N VAL A 391 52.32 20.75 -1.37
CA VAL A 391 50.97 21.34 -1.50
C VAL A 391 50.67 22.35 -0.38
N SER A 392 51.27 22.17 0.81
CA SER A 392 51.03 22.99 2.02
C SER A 392 51.04 24.52 1.82
N LYS A 393 51.79 25.02 0.83
CA LYS A 393 51.92 26.46 0.55
C LYS A 393 50.75 27.08 -0.23
N ARG A 394 49.77 26.30 -0.71
CA ARG A 394 48.56 26.83 -1.38
C ARG A 394 47.28 26.02 -1.08
N ALA A 395 46.39 26.69 -0.33
CA ALA A 395 44.95 26.43 -0.12
C ALA A 395 44.52 25.54 1.07
N ASN A 396 43.39 25.92 1.67
CA ASN A 396 42.59 25.11 2.58
C ASN A 396 41.94 23.96 1.80
N GLY A 397 42.68 22.86 1.59
CA GLY A 397 42.19 21.68 0.90
C GLY A 397 41.28 20.83 1.78
N GLN A 398 40.03 20.62 1.36
CA GLN A 398 39.25 19.48 1.87
C GLN A 398 39.93 18.18 1.41
N GLN A 399 40.18 17.25 2.35
CA GLN A 399 40.72 15.93 2.02
C GLN A 399 39.81 15.23 1.01
N ARG A 400 40.39 14.73 -0.09
CA ARG A 400 39.63 13.97 -1.09
C ARG A 400 39.36 12.57 -0.55
N THR A 401 38.09 12.18 -0.52
CA THR A 401 37.70 10.78 -0.29
C THR A 401 37.72 10.00 -1.59
N LYS A 402 38.05 8.72 -1.50
CA LYS A 402 38.02 7.74 -2.58
C LYS A 402 36.98 6.68 -2.22
N LEU A 403 36.25 6.22 -3.22
CA LEU A 403 35.33 5.08 -3.07
C LEU A 403 36.09 3.81 -3.43
N GLU A 404 36.14 2.88 -2.51
CA GLU A 404 36.76 1.57 -2.69
C GLU A 404 35.67 0.50 -2.74
N ILE A 405 35.96 -0.58 -3.48
CA ILE A 405 35.02 -1.67 -3.71
C ILE A 405 35.77 -2.93 -3.27
N ARG A 406 35.20 -3.62 -2.28
CA ARG A 406 35.77 -4.81 -1.63
C ARG A 406 34.82 -5.98 -1.85
N ARG A 407 35.25 -7.01 -2.59
CA ARG A 407 34.47 -8.24 -2.77
C ARG A 407 34.30 -8.97 -1.43
N LEU A 408 33.11 -9.48 -1.19
CA LEU A 408 32.74 -10.34 -0.07
C LEU A 408 32.68 -11.80 -0.57
N GLU A 409 32.36 -12.74 0.32
CA GLU A 409 32.16 -14.14 -0.04
C GLU A 409 30.96 -14.32 -0.99
N ASP A 410 31.13 -15.14 -2.03
CA ASP A 410 30.09 -15.43 -3.02
C ASP A 410 29.10 -16.47 -2.49
N ILE A 411 27.81 -16.29 -2.77
CA ILE A 411 26.75 -17.24 -2.38
C ILE A 411 26.37 -18.07 -3.61
N HIS A 412 26.41 -19.40 -3.46
CA HIS A 412 26.16 -20.35 -4.55
C HIS A 412 24.75 -20.95 -4.41
N PHE A 413 24.08 -21.18 -5.54
CA PHE A 413 22.73 -21.75 -5.60
C PHE A 413 22.68 -22.91 -6.59
N ASP A 414 22.12 -24.04 -6.15
CA ASP A 414 21.90 -25.23 -6.99
C ASP A 414 20.76 -25.05 -8.01
N LYS A 415 19.98 -23.97 -7.86
CA LYS A 415 18.84 -23.57 -8.70
C LYS A 415 19.09 -22.24 -9.40
N HIS A 416 18.43 -22.04 -10.54
CA HIS A 416 18.54 -20.78 -11.29
C HIS A 416 17.73 -19.68 -10.58
N VAL A 417 18.38 -18.57 -10.23
CA VAL A 417 17.71 -17.41 -9.62
C VAL A 417 17.01 -16.57 -10.69
N VAL A 418 15.71 -16.34 -10.51
CA VAL A 418 14.82 -15.66 -11.50
C VAL A 418 14.26 -14.32 -11.03
N SER A 419 14.16 -14.07 -9.72
CA SER A 419 13.94 -12.72 -9.20
C SER A 419 14.63 -12.49 -7.87
N ILE A 420 14.99 -11.24 -7.61
CA ILE A 420 15.35 -10.73 -6.30
C ILE A 420 14.43 -9.53 -6.01
N ASP A 421 13.92 -9.48 -4.78
CA ASP A 421 12.96 -8.46 -4.36
C ASP A 421 13.18 -8.04 -2.91
N HIS A 422 13.30 -6.72 -2.69
CA HIS A 422 13.29 -6.11 -1.36
C HIS A 422 11.86 -5.99 -0.82
N VAL A 423 11.43 -6.99 -0.05
CA VAL A 423 10.11 -7.06 0.59
C VAL A 423 10.14 -6.50 2.02
N GLU A 424 8.97 -6.44 2.68
CA GLU A 424 8.83 -5.93 4.05
C GLU A 424 9.58 -4.61 4.32
N PHE A 425 9.37 -3.61 3.46
CA PHE A 425 9.99 -2.27 3.57
C PHE A 425 11.54 -2.26 3.48
N GLY A 426 12.15 -3.31 2.91
CA GLY A 426 13.60 -3.47 2.78
C GLY A 426 14.28 -4.08 4.01
N ASN A 427 13.51 -4.68 4.93
CA ASN A 427 14.04 -5.47 6.05
C ASN A 427 14.27 -6.95 5.65
N VAL A 428 13.89 -7.34 4.44
CA VAL A 428 13.90 -8.71 3.95
C VAL A 428 14.31 -8.72 2.46
N LEU A 429 15.15 -9.68 2.07
CA LEU A 429 15.47 -9.99 0.68
C LEU A 429 14.81 -11.33 0.30
N ALA A 430 13.88 -11.30 -0.64
CA ALA A 430 13.29 -12.51 -1.22
C ALA A 430 14.07 -12.86 -2.50
N ILE A 431 14.50 -14.12 -2.61
CA ILE A 431 15.14 -14.68 -3.81
C ILE A 431 14.21 -15.78 -4.34
N THR A 432 13.74 -15.62 -5.57
CA THR A 432 12.87 -16.60 -6.24
C THR A 432 13.69 -17.43 -7.23
N HIS A 433 13.46 -18.73 -7.23
CA HIS A 433 14.14 -19.71 -8.08
C HIS A 433 13.25 -20.19 -9.23
N ASP A 434 13.84 -20.88 -10.19
CA ASP A 434 13.19 -21.48 -11.36
C ASP A 434 12.07 -22.48 -11.03
N ASP A 435 12.25 -23.31 -10.00
CA ASP A 435 11.20 -24.15 -9.41
C ASP A 435 10.09 -23.35 -8.70
N SER A 436 10.18 -22.02 -8.73
CA SER A 436 9.26 -21.07 -8.13
C SER A 436 9.20 -21.13 -6.59
N SER A 437 10.20 -21.73 -5.95
CA SER A 437 10.45 -21.61 -4.52
C SER A 437 11.06 -20.24 -4.19
N ILE A 438 10.87 -19.79 -2.94
CA ILE A 438 11.28 -18.45 -2.49
C ILE A 438 12.12 -18.61 -1.22
N SER A 439 13.44 -18.45 -1.32
CA SER A 439 14.33 -18.38 -0.15
C SER A 439 14.47 -16.93 0.32
N ILE A 440 14.59 -16.74 1.63
CA ILE A 440 14.37 -15.43 2.27
C ILE A 440 15.53 -15.13 3.24
N PHE A 441 16.15 -13.96 3.07
CA PHE A 441 17.39 -13.57 3.76
C PHE A 441 17.27 -12.21 4.47
N ASP A 442 18.08 -12.03 5.51
CA ASP A 442 18.34 -10.72 6.11
C ASP A 442 19.25 -9.87 5.19
N PRO A 443 18.84 -8.68 4.72
CA PRO A 443 19.67 -7.81 3.89
C PRO A 443 20.92 -7.24 4.57
N ARG A 444 21.10 -7.39 5.90
CA ARG A 444 22.33 -6.95 6.60
C ARG A 444 23.41 -8.03 6.58
N SER A 445 23.09 -9.24 7.03
CA SER A 445 24.04 -10.35 7.16
C SER A 445 24.09 -11.27 5.94
N MET A 446 23.03 -11.28 5.12
CA MET A 446 22.76 -12.31 4.11
C MET A 446 22.70 -13.74 4.69
N SER A 447 22.36 -13.87 5.98
CA SER A 447 21.92 -15.15 6.53
C SER A 447 20.47 -15.43 6.10
N GLN A 448 20.17 -16.69 5.82
CA GLN A 448 18.82 -17.15 5.50
C GLN A 448 17.99 -17.19 6.79
N PHE A 449 16.75 -16.71 6.76
CA PHE A 449 15.85 -16.85 7.90
C PHE A 449 15.43 -18.32 8.06
N THR A 450 15.93 -18.97 9.11
CA THR A 450 15.44 -20.28 9.57
C THR A 450 14.19 -20.12 10.43
N GLU A 451 13.47 -21.21 10.66
CA GLU A 451 12.40 -21.24 11.66
C GLU A 451 12.98 -21.24 13.09
N GLY A 452 12.26 -20.64 14.05
CA GLY A 452 12.73 -20.54 15.45
C GLY A 452 13.56 -19.28 15.76
N GLY A 453 13.19 -18.11 15.22
CA GLY A 453 13.82 -16.82 15.56
C GLY A 453 13.58 -16.34 17.00
N ASP A 454 14.16 -15.18 17.36
CA ASP A 454 14.09 -14.62 18.71
C ASP A 454 12.65 -14.42 19.20
N LEU A 455 12.31 -15.05 20.33
CA LEU A 455 11.01 -14.97 20.98
C LEU A 455 10.74 -13.62 21.66
N ASN A 456 11.74 -12.74 21.74
CA ASN A 456 11.66 -11.43 22.39
C ASN A 456 11.78 -10.24 21.41
N ALA A 457 12.10 -10.48 20.13
CA ALA A 457 12.24 -9.43 19.13
C ALA A 457 11.70 -9.87 17.76
N VAL A 458 10.82 -9.04 17.19
CA VAL A 458 10.23 -9.24 15.86
C VAL A 458 10.60 -8.08 14.95
N THR A 459 11.34 -8.38 13.89
CA THR A 459 11.85 -7.45 12.88
C THR A 459 11.15 -7.59 11.54
N SER A 460 10.62 -8.77 11.22
CA SER A 460 9.91 -9.08 9.97
C SER A 460 9.00 -10.30 10.15
N MET A 461 7.99 -10.44 9.27
CA MET A 461 7.19 -11.65 9.14
C MET A 461 8.08 -12.82 8.71
N ALA A 462 9.05 -12.59 7.82
CA ALA A 462 10.05 -13.59 7.44
C ALA A 462 10.87 -14.13 8.62
N GLN A 463 11.28 -13.27 9.57
CA GLN A 463 12.00 -13.66 10.79
C GLN A 463 11.08 -14.31 11.84
N ALA A 464 9.80 -13.89 11.89
CA ALA A 464 8.81 -14.53 12.76
C ALA A 464 8.50 -15.97 12.34
N GLY A 465 8.50 -16.25 11.03
CA GLY A 465 8.33 -17.58 10.45
C GLY A 465 7.39 -17.68 9.23
N PHE A 466 6.87 -16.56 8.71
CA PHE A 466 5.96 -16.59 7.56
C PHE A 466 6.68 -17.03 6.28
N ARG A 467 6.13 -18.00 5.54
CA ARG A 467 6.70 -18.53 4.29
C ARG A 467 5.66 -18.59 3.19
N PHE A 468 6.09 -18.46 1.94
CA PHE A 468 5.22 -18.60 0.77
C PHE A 468 5.19 -20.07 0.31
N PRO A 469 4.01 -20.69 0.15
CA PRO A 469 3.91 -22.02 -0.43
C PRO A 469 4.20 -21.99 -1.95
N VAL A 470 4.54 -23.15 -2.52
CA VAL A 470 4.74 -23.34 -3.96
C VAL A 470 3.54 -24.09 -4.52
N GLU A 471 2.47 -23.35 -4.82
CA GLU A 471 1.19 -23.92 -5.27
C GLU A 471 1.05 -23.99 -6.80
N ALA A 472 1.52 -22.95 -7.50
CA ALA A 472 1.52 -22.87 -8.97
C ALA A 472 2.90 -22.42 -9.48
N PRO A 473 3.57 -23.17 -10.37
CA PRO A 473 4.89 -22.83 -10.88
C PRO A 473 4.82 -21.71 -11.93
N GLY A 474 5.78 -20.79 -11.88
CA GLY A 474 5.85 -19.63 -12.76
C GLY A 474 7.08 -18.77 -12.49
N LEU A 475 7.72 -18.30 -13.57
CA LEU A 475 9.01 -17.59 -13.50
C LEU A 475 8.87 -16.11 -13.14
N ASN A 476 7.70 -15.52 -13.40
CA ASN A 476 7.44 -14.09 -13.19
C ASN A 476 6.65 -13.88 -11.91
N ILE A 477 7.25 -13.21 -10.93
CA ILE A 477 6.68 -12.96 -9.59
C ILE A 477 6.69 -11.47 -9.23
N CYS A 478 5.72 -11.04 -8.41
CA CYS A 478 5.82 -9.78 -7.67
C CYS A 478 5.25 -9.93 -6.24
N PHE A 479 5.71 -9.08 -5.32
CA PHE A 479 5.29 -9.08 -3.92
C PHE A 479 4.41 -7.87 -3.57
N SER A 480 3.47 -8.10 -2.66
CA SER A 480 2.52 -7.09 -2.15
C SER A 480 3.19 -5.96 -1.35
N PRO A 481 2.50 -4.81 -1.17
CA PRO A 481 3.07 -3.62 -0.52
C PRO A 481 3.66 -3.85 0.87
N ASN A 482 3.07 -4.74 1.68
CA ASN A 482 3.57 -5.09 3.02
C ASN A 482 4.34 -6.42 3.06
N GLY A 483 4.35 -7.21 1.98
CA GLY A 483 5.05 -8.49 1.88
C GLY A 483 4.25 -9.72 2.34
N CYS A 484 2.94 -9.58 2.57
CA CYS A 484 2.08 -10.64 3.12
C CYS A 484 1.51 -11.60 2.04
N LEU A 485 1.53 -11.16 0.79
CA LEU A 485 1.08 -11.87 -0.41
C LEU A 485 2.09 -11.72 -1.56
N ALA A 486 2.04 -12.63 -2.53
CA ALA A 486 2.73 -12.54 -3.81
C ALA A 486 1.79 -12.93 -4.95
N VAL A 487 2.05 -12.45 -6.18
CA VAL A 487 1.37 -12.92 -7.40
C VAL A 487 2.41 -13.46 -8.38
N VAL A 488 2.14 -14.63 -8.93
CA VAL A 488 2.97 -15.32 -9.92
C VAL A 488 2.17 -15.48 -11.23
N LEU A 489 2.82 -15.29 -12.38
CA LEU A 489 2.26 -15.70 -13.67
C LEU A 489 2.64 -17.16 -13.94
N ASP A 490 1.66 -18.04 -14.06
CA ASP A 490 1.88 -19.47 -14.27
C ASP A 490 2.25 -19.85 -15.73
N THR A 491 2.35 -21.14 -16.01
CA THR A 491 2.72 -21.68 -17.33
C THR A 491 1.74 -21.39 -18.46
N ASP A 492 0.52 -20.95 -18.12
CA ASP A 492 -0.55 -20.52 -19.03
C ASP A 492 -0.85 -19.01 -18.87
N TRP A 493 0.12 -18.29 -18.28
CA TRP A 493 0.18 -16.85 -18.09
C TRP A 493 -0.95 -16.27 -17.21
N GLN A 494 -1.60 -17.09 -16.40
CA GLN A 494 -2.63 -16.65 -15.46
C GLN A 494 -2.00 -16.13 -14.17
N ALA A 495 -2.59 -15.08 -13.60
CA ALA A 495 -2.13 -14.45 -12.37
C ALA A 495 -2.64 -15.22 -11.14
N GLN A 496 -1.75 -16.04 -10.54
CA GLN A 496 -2.03 -16.85 -9.35
C GLN A 496 -1.60 -16.12 -8.06
N LEU A 497 -2.48 -16.08 -7.07
CA LEU A 497 -2.24 -15.42 -5.78
C LEU A 497 -1.66 -16.42 -4.76
N ARG A 498 -0.52 -16.09 -4.15
CA ARG A 498 0.09 -16.84 -3.04
C ARG A 498 0.00 -16.04 -1.74
N ILE A 499 -0.41 -16.71 -0.66
CA ILE A 499 -0.48 -16.12 0.69
C ILE A 499 0.78 -16.50 1.47
N ALA A 500 1.38 -15.57 2.22
CA ALA A 500 2.42 -15.92 3.20
C ALA A 500 1.75 -16.62 4.39
N ASN A 501 2.06 -17.88 4.61
CA ASN A 501 1.46 -18.73 5.63
C ASN A 501 2.31 -18.78 6.90
N TYR A 502 1.64 -18.86 8.06
CA TYR A 502 2.26 -19.10 9.36
C TYR A 502 1.54 -20.23 10.10
N ASN A 503 2.31 -21.12 10.72
CA ASN A 503 1.80 -22.27 11.44
C ASN A 503 1.31 -21.87 12.85
N PHE A 504 0.11 -21.29 12.92
CA PHE A 504 -0.57 -21.01 14.19
C PHE A 504 -0.99 -22.33 14.87
N GLU A 505 -0.61 -22.50 16.13
CA GLU A 505 -0.93 -23.68 16.94
C GLU A 505 -2.36 -23.54 17.50
N PRO A 506 -3.33 -24.44 17.20
CA PRO A 506 -4.75 -24.20 17.52
C PRO A 506 -5.09 -23.97 19.00
N GLU A 507 -4.29 -24.53 19.92
CA GLU A 507 -4.43 -24.38 21.38
C GLU A 507 -3.29 -23.53 22.00
N GLY A 508 -2.45 -22.90 21.17
CA GLY A 508 -1.31 -22.10 21.61
C GLY A 508 -1.72 -20.70 22.11
N ASP A 509 -1.08 -20.24 23.19
CA ASP A 509 -1.35 -18.94 23.82
C ASP A 509 -1.23 -17.79 22.80
N LEU A 510 -2.27 -16.96 22.71
CA LEU A 510 -2.32 -15.81 21.80
C LEU A 510 -1.52 -14.60 22.33
N HIS A 511 -1.05 -14.65 23.58
CA HIS A 511 -0.34 -13.56 24.24
C HIS A 511 1.16 -13.83 24.47
N ASP A 512 1.59 -15.09 24.57
CA ASP A 512 3.02 -15.46 24.58
C ASP A 512 3.36 -16.59 23.59
N GLY A 513 4.64 -16.89 23.39
CA GLY A 513 5.09 -17.94 22.47
C GLY A 513 4.81 -17.65 20.98
N LYS A 514 4.64 -18.72 20.18
CA LYS A 514 4.61 -18.64 18.70
C LYS A 514 3.43 -17.84 18.16
N ASN A 515 2.21 -18.13 18.62
CA ASN A 515 1.01 -17.44 18.13
C ASN A 515 1.07 -15.93 18.41
N SER A 516 1.56 -15.55 19.60
CA SER A 516 1.89 -14.17 19.92
C SER A 516 2.85 -13.56 18.90
N ILE A 517 4.01 -14.19 18.64
CA ILE A 517 5.00 -13.73 17.65
C ILE A 517 4.40 -13.52 16.25
N GLY A 518 3.54 -14.45 15.78
CA GLY A 518 2.80 -14.30 14.52
C GLY A 518 1.89 -13.07 14.50
N ILE A 519 1.15 -12.83 15.59
CA ILE A 519 0.29 -11.64 15.78
C ILE A 519 1.11 -10.35 15.87
N ILE A 520 2.26 -10.36 16.56
CA ILE A 520 3.18 -9.22 16.68
C ILE A 520 3.77 -8.86 15.31
N ALA A 521 4.13 -9.85 14.48
CA ALA A 521 4.66 -9.63 13.14
C ALA A 521 3.64 -8.97 12.21
N LEU A 522 2.40 -9.49 12.17
CA LEU A 522 1.29 -8.87 11.44
C LEU A 522 1.01 -7.45 11.94
N SER A 523 1.07 -7.22 13.26
CA SER A 523 0.87 -5.90 13.87
C SER A 523 1.98 -4.91 13.48
N LEU A 524 3.24 -5.36 13.45
CA LEU A 524 4.38 -4.56 13.00
C LEU A 524 4.27 -4.20 11.51
N ALA A 525 3.88 -5.15 10.67
CA ALA A 525 3.63 -4.93 9.24
C ALA A 525 2.50 -3.89 9.03
N PHE A 526 1.37 -4.02 9.73
CA PHE A 526 0.28 -3.04 9.67
C PHE A 526 0.72 -1.64 10.15
N CYS A 527 1.54 -1.56 11.21
CA CYS A 527 2.10 -0.29 11.68
C CYS A 527 3.00 0.39 10.65
N ARG A 528 3.86 -0.38 9.95
CA ARG A 528 4.70 0.12 8.85
C ARG A 528 3.86 0.59 7.66
N GLY A 529 2.87 -0.19 7.23
CA GLY A 529 1.94 0.19 6.15
C GLY A 529 1.17 1.48 6.45
N CYS A 530 0.69 1.64 7.69
CA CYS A 530 0.05 2.89 8.14
C CYS A 530 1.00 4.09 8.17
N ALA A 531 2.27 3.88 8.54
CA ALA A 531 3.26 4.95 8.71
C ALA A 531 3.74 5.59 7.38
N ILE A 532 3.67 4.83 6.29
CA ILE A 532 4.09 5.22 4.93
C ILE A 532 2.86 5.33 3.99
N GLU A 533 1.64 5.25 4.55
CA GLU A 533 0.34 5.39 3.87
C GLU A 533 0.04 4.35 2.77
N TYR A 534 0.83 3.27 2.66
CA TYR A 534 0.61 2.16 1.71
C TYR A 534 -0.79 1.54 1.84
N ASN A 535 -1.22 0.83 0.80
CA ASN A 535 -2.34 -0.11 0.88
C ASN A 535 -2.08 -1.17 1.99
N THR A 536 -3.14 -1.66 2.64
CA THR A 536 -3.08 -2.67 3.71
C THR A 536 -4.17 -3.74 3.55
N ASP A 537 -4.64 -3.94 2.32
CA ASP A 537 -5.65 -4.96 1.97
C ASP A 537 -4.99 -6.35 1.87
N ASP A 538 -3.72 -6.41 1.51
CA ASP A 538 -2.88 -7.61 1.57
C ASP A 538 -2.86 -8.24 2.98
N LEU A 539 -2.65 -7.42 4.00
CA LEU A 539 -2.77 -7.81 5.41
C LEU A 539 -4.17 -8.32 5.76
N LEU A 540 -5.23 -7.70 5.25
CA LEU A 540 -6.61 -8.14 5.50
C LEU A 540 -6.86 -9.55 4.94
N VAL A 541 -6.31 -9.88 3.76
CA VAL A 541 -6.37 -11.25 3.21
C VAL A 541 -5.64 -12.23 4.14
N THR A 542 -4.37 -11.99 4.46
CA THR A 542 -3.58 -12.87 5.33
C THR A 542 -4.28 -13.09 6.69
N ILE A 543 -4.71 -12.02 7.35
CA ILE A 543 -5.40 -12.09 8.65
C ILE A 543 -6.71 -12.89 8.57
N SER A 544 -7.57 -12.60 7.58
CA SER A 544 -8.87 -13.29 7.44
C SER A 544 -8.73 -14.74 6.96
N SER A 545 -7.62 -15.09 6.32
CA SER A 545 -7.33 -16.47 5.89
C SER A 545 -6.76 -17.38 6.99
N GLN A 546 -6.06 -16.81 8.00
CA GLN A 546 -5.26 -17.60 8.96
C GLN A 546 -5.63 -17.40 10.44
N LEU A 547 -6.18 -16.25 10.85
CA LEU A 547 -6.51 -16.00 12.25
C LEU A 547 -7.96 -16.36 12.57
N SER A 548 -8.16 -17.10 13.67
CA SER A 548 -9.48 -17.29 14.29
C SER A 548 -10.07 -15.95 14.76
N SER A 549 -11.39 -15.87 14.93
CA SER A 549 -12.07 -14.64 15.40
C SER A 549 -11.53 -14.10 16.73
N GLU A 550 -10.98 -14.97 17.59
CA GLU A 550 -10.32 -14.58 18.84
C GLU A 550 -8.91 -14.01 18.59
N ALA A 551 -8.09 -14.69 17.79
CA ALA A 551 -6.77 -14.20 17.40
C ALA A 551 -6.84 -12.88 16.62
N GLN A 552 -7.86 -12.69 15.78
CA GLN A 552 -8.16 -11.41 15.13
C GLN A 552 -8.44 -10.30 16.14
N ASN A 553 -9.14 -10.59 17.24
CA ASN A 553 -9.42 -9.61 18.29
C ASN A 553 -8.16 -9.27 19.12
N VAL A 554 -7.33 -10.28 19.44
CA VAL A 554 -6.01 -10.06 20.07
C VAL A 554 -5.13 -9.17 19.19
N PHE A 555 -5.07 -9.46 17.88
CA PHE A 555 -4.37 -8.65 16.88
C PHE A 555 -4.89 -7.21 16.79
N VAL A 556 -6.21 -6.97 16.76
CA VAL A 556 -6.77 -5.61 16.78
C VAL A 556 -6.39 -4.88 18.08
N ASN A 557 -6.45 -5.55 19.23
CA ASN A 557 -6.01 -5.00 20.50
C ASN A 557 -4.52 -4.63 20.51
N GLU A 558 -3.68 -5.41 19.82
CA GLU A 558 -2.25 -5.13 19.66
C GLU A 558 -1.98 -3.95 18.74
N VAL A 559 -2.65 -3.84 17.59
CA VAL A 559 -2.53 -2.69 16.67
C VAL A 559 -2.90 -1.38 17.39
N TYR A 560 -3.94 -1.38 18.23
CA TYR A 560 -4.31 -0.26 19.10
C TYR A 560 -3.42 -0.11 20.36
N ARG A 561 -2.37 -0.92 20.54
CA ARG A 561 -1.28 -0.73 21.52
C ARG A 561 -0.01 -0.21 20.85
N ALA A 562 0.30 -0.73 19.67
CA ALA A 562 1.48 -0.39 18.86
C ALA A 562 1.42 1.03 18.28
N LEU A 563 0.24 1.50 17.85
CA LEU A 563 0.05 2.83 17.29
C LEU A 563 -0.31 3.86 18.37
N PRO A 564 0.20 5.11 18.30
CA PRO A 564 -0.09 6.18 19.26
C PRO A 564 -1.51 6.76 19.06
N ILE A 565 -2.52 5.96 19.41
CA ILE A 565 -3.94 6.30 19.36
C ILE A 565 -4.44 6.45 20.80
N ASN A 566 -4.72 7.69 21.21
CA ASN A 566 -5.47 7.92 22.45
C ASN A 566 -6.95 7.62 22.18
N CYS A 567 -7.49 6.57 22.82
CA CYS A 567 -8.91 6.23 22.70
C CYS A 567 -9.82 7.15 23.52
N ASN A 568 -9.29 7.88 24.52
CA ASN A 568 -10.03 8.88 25.29
C ASN A 568 -10.03 10.25 24.56
N PHE A 569 -11.19 10.66 24.05
CA PHE A 569 -11.38 11.94 23.34
C PHE A 569 -11.88 13.09 24.25
N SER A 570 -11.95 12.92 25.58
CA SER A 570 -12.65 13.85 26.49
C SER A 570 -11.97 15.20 26.78
N VAL A 571 -10.74 15.45 26.29
CA VAL A 571 -9.93 16.61 26.71
C VAL A 571 -9.57 17.55 25.56
N GLU A 572 -9.28 17.02 24.36
CA GLU A 572 -8.93 17.81 23.18
C GLU A 572 -9.73 17.30 21.98
N GLN A 573 -10.75 18.02 21.52
CA GLN A 573 -11.60 17.53 20.42
C GLN A 573 -10.96 17.68 19.03
N GLU A 574 -10.22 18.77 18.77
CA GLU A 574 -9.78 19.09 17.40
C GLU A 574 -8.48 18.41 16.95
N LYS A 575 -7.54 18.07 17.86
CA LYS A 575 -6.29 17.38 17.50
C LYS A 575 -6.48 15.91 17.11
N PRO A 576 -7.25 15.07 17.84
CA PRO A 576 -7.41 13.64 17.51
C PRO A 576 -8.08 13.40 16.15
N MET A 577 -8.91 14.32 15.66
CA MET A 577 -9.51 14.25 14.31
C MET A 577 -8.45 14.12 13.20
N GLN A 578 -7.29 14.72 13.41
CA GLN A 578 -6.17 14.79 12.46
C GLN A 578 -5.16 13.64 12.62
N ASN A 579 -5.33 12.74 13.60
CA ASN A 579 -4.45 11.58 13.76
C ASN A 579 -4.63 10.62 12.55
N PRO A 580 -3.59 10.36 11.73
CA PRO A 580 -3.71 9.59 10.50
C PRO A 580 -3.99 8.09 10.75
N TYR A 581 -3.68 7.58 11.95
CA TYR A 581 -3.84 6.16 12.29
C TYR A 581 -5.28 5.81 12.69
N VAL A 582 -6.03 6.74 13.28
CA VAL A 582 -7.43 6.52 13.70
C VAL A 582 -8.31 5.94 12.59
N PRO A 583 -8.44 6.55 11.38
CA PRO A 583 -9.26 5.97 10.32
C PRO A 583 -8.72 4.64 9.77
N ARG A 584 -7.39 4.40 9.83
CA ARG A 584 -6.79 3.13 9.41
C ARG A 584 -7.21 1.98 10.34
N CYS A 585 -7.09 2.18 11.65
CA CYS A 585 -7.43 1.14 12.64
C CYS A 585 -8.95 0.90 12.73
N LEU A 586 -9.77 1.97 12.64
CA LEU A 586 -11.22 1.82 12.54
C LEU A 586 -11.61 1.03 11.28
N SER A 587 -10.95 1.27 10.13
CA SER A 587 -11.22 0.47 8.93
C SER A 587 -10.74 -0.97 9.02
N LEU A 588 -9.66 -1.25 9.76
CA LEU A 588 -9.19 -2.62 9.99
C LEU A 588 -10.27 -3.41 10.75
N GLN A 589 -10.71 -2.87 11.89
CA GLN A 589 -11.76 -3.45 12.74
C GLN A 589 -13.11 -3.57 12.00
N ALA A 590 -13.50 -2.55 11.21
CA ALA A 590 -14.73 -2.56 10.40
C ALA A 590 -14.68 -3.46 9.15
N ALA A 591 -13.49 -3.88 8.71
CA ALA A 591 -13.30 -4.80 7.57
C ALA A 591 -13.27 -6.26 8.04
N LEU A 592 -12.58 -6.58 9.13
CA LEU A 592 -12.49 -7.96 9.64
C LEU A 592 -13.86 -8.56 10.02
N GLY A 593 -14.81 -7.74 10.48
CA GLY A 593 -16.19 -8.17 10.73
C GLY A 593 -17.17 -8.00 9.56
N PHE A 594 -16.71 -7.80 8.32
CA PHE A 594 -17.57 -7.75 7.13
C PHE A 594 -17.84 -9.17 6.60
N GLN A 595 -19.12 -9.48 6.33
CA GLN A 595 -19.55 -10.79 5.83
C GLN A 595 -20.21 -10.73 4.46
N SER A 596 -21.06 -9.72 4.21
CA SER A 596 -21.63 -9.44 2.88
C SER A 596 -22.21 -8.03 2.85
N SER A 597 -22.55 -7.54 1.66
CA SER A 597 -23.26 -6.26 1.49
C SER A 597 -24.70 -6.27 2.02
N TYR A 598 -25.24 -7.46 2.30
CA TYR A 598 -26.64 -7.66 2.70
C TYR A 598 -26.78 -7.89 4.20
N THR A 599 -25.90 -8.70 4.79
CA THR A 599 -25.86 -8.95 6.24
C THR A 599 -25.27 -7.77 7.03
N PRO A 600 -25.72 -7.53 8.27
CA PRO A 600 -25.11 -6.54 9.16
C PRO A 600 -23.69 -6.97 9.58
N ARG A 601 -22.93 -6.03 10.15
CA ARG A 601 -21.64 -6.31 10.79
C ARG A 601 -21.88 -6.67 12.26
N GLY A 602 -21.16 -7.65 12.79
CA GLY A 602 -21.17 -7.92 14.24
C GLY A 602 -20.79 -6.68 15.04
N LEU A 603 -21.32 -6.52 16.26
CA LEU A 603 -21.24 -5.27 17.03
C LEU A 603 -19.82 -4.66 17.13
N PRO A 604 -18.73 -5.42 17.40
CA PRO A 604 -17.36 -4.89 17.40
C PRO A 604 -16.86 -4.32 16.06
N SER A 605 -17.53 -4.62 14.95
CA SER A 605 -17.26 -4.08 13.60
C SER A 605 -18.27 -2.99 13.19
N SER A 606 -19.51 -3.06 13.70
CA SER A 606 -20.52 -1.99 13.52
C SER A 606 -20.16 -0.69 14.26
N VAL A 607 -19.58 -0.76 15.47
CA VAL A 607 -19.11 0.42 16.21
C VAL A 607 -18.09 1.26 15.41
N PRO A 608 -16.94 0.71 14.95
CA PRO A 608 -15.98 1.48 14.17
C PRO A 608 -16.51 1.88 12.80
N TRP A 609 -17.40 1.09 12.18
CA TRP A 609 -18.07 1.45 10.93
C TRP A 609 -18.94 2.72 11.08
N ALA A 610 -19.73 2.82 12.15
CA ALA A 610 -20.48 4.02 12.47
C ALA A 610 -19.57 5.23 12.77
N ILE A 611 -18.46 5.02 13.49
CA ILE A 611 -17.46 6.07 13.76
C ILE A 611 -16.84 6.61 12.46
N LEU A 612 -16.57 5.76 11.46
CA LEU A 612 -16.08 6.22 10.15
C LEU A 612 -17.08 7.14 9.44
N HIS A 613 -18.38 6.86 9.49
CA HIS A 613 -19.42 7.75 8.94
C HIS A 613 -19.54 9.06 9.72
N LEU A 614 -19.52 9.01 11.05
CA LEU A 614 -19.52 10.20 11.90
C LEU A 614 -18.29 11.09 11.67
N ARG A 615 -17.11 10.47 11.46
CA ARG A 615 -15.87 11.17 11.10
C ARG A 615 -15.94 11.79 9.70
N HIS A 616 -16.52 11.11 8.72
CA HIS A 616 -16.75 11.64 7.37
C HIS A 616 -17.66 12.87 7.42
N ALA A 617 -18.84 12.76 8.03
CA ALA A 617 -19.81 13.86 8.12
C ALA A 617 -19.23 15.08 8.87
N SER A 618 -18.58 14.89 10.02
CA SER A 618 -17.99 15.99 10.79
C SER A 618 -16.84 16.69 10.06
N LEU A 619 -15.97 15.96 9.35
CA LEU A 619 -14.91 16.55 8.52
C LEU A 619 -15.47 17.23 7.26
N LEU A 620 -16.50 16.67 6.63
CA LEU A 620 -17.19 17.27 5.50
C LEU A 620 -17.76 18.65 5.88
N PHE A 621 -18.50 18.76 6.99
CA PHE A 621 -19.00 20.05 7.46
C PHE A 621 -17.86 21.01 7.78
N ALA A 622 -16.81 20.57 8.49
CA ALA A 622 -15.67 21.41 8.85
C ALA A 622 -14.95 21.99 7.61
N PHE A 623 -14.64 21.16 6.60
CA PHE A 623 -14.00 21.63 5.37
C PHE A 623 -14.95 22.45 4.49
N PHE A 624 -16.24 22.10 4.42
CA PHE A 624 -17.25 22.88 3.68
C PHE A 624 -17.31 24.33 4.21
N PHE A 625 -17.39 24.52 5.52
CA PHE A 625 -17.34 25.87 6.11
C PHE A 625 -15.95 26.53 6.05
N SER A 626 -14.87 25.76 5.92
CA SER A 626 -13.53 26.33 5.75
C SER A 626 -13.31 26.89 4.34
N TYR A 627 -13.82 26.21 3.29
CA TYR A 627 -13.64 26.64 1.90
C TYR A 627 -14.74 27.57 1.39
N SER A 628 -15.97 27.47 1.88
CA SER A 628 -17.10 28.34 1.45
C SER A 628 -17.07 29.75 2.06
N LYS A 629 -16.11 30.06 2.95
CA LYS A 629 -15.97 31.36 3.63
C LYS A 629 -15.36 32.47 2.77
N ALA A 630 -14.94 32.19 1.54
CA ALA A 630 -14.29 33.15 0.65
C ALA A 630 -15.10 33.38 -0.64
N PRO A 631 -16.33 33.93 -0.57
CA PRO A 631 -17.10 34.27 -1.76
C PRO A 631 -16.40 35.39 -2.54
N LYS A 632 -15.88 35.05 -3.72
CA LYS A 632 -15.82 36.02 -4.82
C LYS A 632 -17.23 36.14 -5.37
N GLU A 633 -17.68 37.36 -5.67
CA GLU A 633 -19.10 37.73 -5.77
C GLU A 633 -19.90 37.06 -6.92
N ASN A 634 -19.29 36.18 -7.73
CA ASN A 634 -19.90 35.51 -8.88
C ASN A 634 -19.71 33.97 -8.93
N GLU A 635 -19.15 33.31 -7.91
CA GLU A 635 -18.92 31.85 -7.96
C GLU A 635 -20.14 31.06 -7.42
N THR A 636 -20.88 30.39 -8.32
CA THR A 636 -22.00 29.50 -7.98
C THR A 636 -21.50 28.21 -7.33
N LEU A 637 -22.11 27.80 -6.22
CA LEU A 637 -21.75 26.53 -5.56
C LEU A 637 -22.12 25.32 -6.43
N ASP A 638 -21.19 24.37 -6.45
CA ASP A 638 -21.28 23.11 -7.19
C ASP A 638 -22.41 22.22 -6.66
N HIS A 639 -23.30 21.80 -7.55
CA HIS A 639 -24.41 20.88 -7.27
C HIS A 639 -23.94 19.62 -6.52
N ASP A 640 -22.79 19.04 -6.91
CA ASP A 640 -22.31 17.80 -6.32
C ASP A 640 -21.75 18.00 -4.90
N VAL A 641 -21.31 19.22 -4.56
CA VAL A 641 -20.99 19.62 -3.18
C VAL A 641 -22.26 19.84 -2.38
N LEU A 642 -23.26 20.54 -2.93
CA LEU A 642 -24.53 20.79 -2.25
C LEU A 642 -25.29 19.48 -1.97
N GLN A 643 -25.33 18.56 -2.93
CA GLN A 643 -25.91 17.23 -2.77
C GLN A 643 -25.16 16.40 -1.72
N MET A 644 -23.83 16.45 -1.70
CA MET A 644 -23.01 15.76 -0.70
C MET A 644 -23.27 16.30 0.72
N VAL A 645 -23.38 17.64 0.89
CA VAL A 645 -23.75 18.23 2.18
C VAL A 645 -25.17 17.83 2.57
N TYR A 646 -26.15 17.93 1.65
CA TYR A 646 -27.54 17.58 1.90
C TYR A 646 -27.74 16.12 2.34
N GLY A 647 -27.17 15.16 1.61
CA GLY A 647 -27.28 13.75 1.97
C GLY A 647 -26.63 13.42 3.31
N ASN A 648 -25.48 14.05 3.64
CA ASN A 648 -24.83 13.85 4.94
C ASN A 648 -25.56 14.58 6.08
N THR A 649 -26.20 15.73 5.84
CA THR A 649 -27.14 16.37 6.78
C THR A 649 -28.34 15.46 7.05
N LYS A 650 -28.95 14.87 6.01
CA LYS A 650 -30.05 13.90 6.19
C LYS A 650 -29.58 12.65 6.95
N TRP A 651 -28.45 12.06 6.54
CA TRP A 651 -27.90 10.87 7.20
C TRP A 651 -27.61 11.15 8.68
N ALA A 652 -27.03 12.30 9.01
CA ALA A 652 -26.78 12.69 10.39
C ALA A 652 -28.07 12.84 11.21
N LEU A 653 -29.08 13.54 10.69
CA LEU A 653 -30.37 13.72 11.37
C LEU A 653 -31.06 12.38 11.61
N ASP A 654 -31.25 11.58 10.56
CA ASP A 654 -31.91 10.27 10.64
C ASP A 654 -31.13 9.31 11.56
N PHE A 655 -29.79 9.31 11.52
CA PHE A 655 -28.95 8.50 12.41
C PHE A 655 -29.04 8.93 13.88
N THR A 656 -29.06 10.24 14.18
CA THR A 656 -29.28 10.70 15.56
C THR A 656 -30.67 10.40 16.10
N GLN A 657 -31.68 10.26 15.24
CA GLN A 657 -33.02 9.80 15.64
C GLN A 657 -33.03 8.29 15.90
N TYR A 658 -32.42 7.47 15.03
CA TYR A 658 -32.22 6.04 15.26
C TYR A 658 -31.52 5.75 16.60
N LEU A 659 -30.45 6.50 16.92
CA LEU A 659 -29.75 6.39 18.20
C LEU A 659 -30.64 6.68 19.42
N LEU A 660 -31.66 7.54 19.27
CA LEU A 660 -32.62 7.81 20.34
C LEU A 660 -33.72 6.74 20.41
N ASP A 661 -34.22 6.25 19.27
CA ASP A 661 -35.26 5.21 19.20
C ASP A 661 -34.81 3.91 19.88
N ASP A 662 -33.61 3.42 19.54
CA ASP A 662 -32.97 2.26 20.17
C ASP A 662 -32.78 2.48 21.69
N LEU A 663 -32.37 3.69 22.10
CA LEU A 663 -32.24 4.02 23.52
C LEU A 663 -33.59 4.15 24.26
N PHE A 664 -34.69 4.49 23.58
CA PHE A 664 -36.04 4.47 24.15
C PHE A 664 -36.63 3.07 24.24
N ALA A 665 -36.26 2.15 23.34
CA ALA A 665 -36.55 0.73 23.48
C ALA A 665 -35.77 0.13 24.66
N LEU A 666 -34.45 0.37 24.72
CA LEU A 666 -33.58 -0.11 25.79
C LEU A 666 -33.97 0.44 27.17
N ALA A 667 -34.38 1.71 27.28
CA ALA A 667 -34.87 2.25 28.55
C ALA A 667 -36.02 1.40 29.13
N LYS A 668 -36.97 0.97 28.28
CA LYS A 668 -38.11 0.12 28.67
C LYS A 668 -37.68 -1.31 29.04
N GLU A 669 -36.65 -1.84 28.38
CA GLU A 669 -36.06 -3.15 28.73
C GLU A 669 -35.25 -3.13 30.03
N PHE A 670 -34.65 -2.00 30.38
CA PHE A 670 -33.81 -1.86 31.57
C PHE A 670 -34.60 -1.48 32.82
N GLU A 671 -35.72 -0.75 32.68
CA GLU A 671 -36.61 -0.33 33.78
C GLU A 671 -36.80 -1.38 34.90
N PRO A 672 -37.20 -2.65 34.63
CA PRO A 672 -37.44 -3.65 35.68
C PRO A 672 -36.18 -4.11 36.44
N VAL A 673 -34.96 -3.76 35.98
CA VAL A 673 -33.69 -4.12 36.64
C VAL A 673 -32.92 -2.91 37.18
N LEU A 674 -33.41 -1.67 37.03
CA LEU A 674 -32.64 -0.47 37.41
C LEU A 674 -32.34 -0.32 38.92
N ASP A 675 -33.11 -0.96 39.80
CA ASP A 675 -32.86 -0.96 41.26
C ASP A 675 -32.00 -2.13 41.75
N ASP A 676 -31.90 -3.22 40.99
CA ASP A 676 -31.09 -4.39 41.32
C ASP A 676 -29.72 -4.30 40.64
N LYS A 677 -28.66 -4.13 41.44
CA LYS A 677 -27.28 -3.98 40.94
C LYS A 677 -26.74 -5.23 40.25
N GLU A 678 -27.17 -6.43 40.66
CA GLU A 678 -26.69 -7.69 40.10
C GLU A 678 -27.45 -8.02 38.81
N ALA A 679 -28.78 -7.89 38.81
CA ALA A 679 -29.59 -8.05 37.61
C ALA A 679 -29.24 -6.99 36.54
N LEU A 680 -29.00 -5.73 36.95
CA LEU A 680 -28.50 -4.68 36.05
C LEU A 680 -27.12 -5.05 35.47
N ALA A 681 -26.16 -5.46 36.30
CA ALA A 681 -24.83 -5.83 35.82
C ALA A 681 -24.87 -7.04 34.88
N GLN A 682 -25.80 -7.99 35.08
CA GLN A 682 -26.03 -9.11 34.18
C GLN A 682 -26.68 -8.67 32.86
N LYS A 683 -27.72 -7.81 32.91
CA LYS A 683 -28.39 -7.24 31.73
C LYS A 683 -27.44 -6.38 30.90
N VAL A 684 -26.57 -5.58 31.52
CA VAL A 684 -25.51 -4.82 30.83
C VAL A 684 -24.54 -5.74 30.09
N LYS A 685 -24.11 -6.86 30.71
CA LYS A 685 -23.22 -7.85 30.07
C LYS A 685 -23.84 -8.58 28.88
N THR A 686 -25.16 -8.73 28.84
CA THR A 686 -25.88 -9.42 27.75
C THR A 686 -26.49 -8.49 26.70
N THR A 687 -26.48 -7.17 26.93
CA THR A 687 -27.08 -6.19 26.00
C THR A 687 -26.11 -5.80 24.89
N SER A 688 -26.44 -6.16 23.65
CA SER A 688 -25.69 -5.81 22.44
C SER A 688 -26.38 -4.70 21.65
N SER A 689 -26.25 -3.45 22.09
CA SER A 689 -26.74 -2.26 21.35
C SER A 689 -25.59 -1.45 20.75
N LEU A 690 -25.73 -1.09 19.46
CA LEU A 690 -24.86 -0.16 18.77
C LEU A 690 -24.97 1.26 19.36
N SER A 691 -26.19 1.72 19.63
CA SER A 691 -26.44 3.09 20.10
C SER A 691 -25.90 3.34 21.49
N LEU A 692 -26.09 2.37 22.40
CA LEU A 692 -25.53 2.44 23.76
C LEU A 692 -24.00 2.47 23.73
N ASN A 693 -23.36 1.64 22.90
CA ASN A 693 -21.91 1.67 22.74
C ASN A 693 -21.41 3.01 22.18
N LEU A 694 -22.07 3.56 21.14
CA LEU A 694 -21.68 4.83 20.52
C LEU A 694 -21.91 6.05 21.43
N VAL A 695 -22.95 6.03 22.27
CA VAL A 695 -23.25 7.10 23.22
C VAL A 695 -22.37 7.00 24.48
N LEU A 696 -21.90 5.80 24.86
CA LEU A 696 -20.92 5.65 25.94
C LEU A 696 -19.48 5.97 25.51
N ALA A 697 -19.02 5.53 24.34
CA ALA A 697 -17.62 5.72 23.92
C ALA A 697 -17.29 7.19 23.59
N SER A 698 -16.16 7.69 24.08
CA SER A 698 -15.75 9.09 23.94
C SER A 698 -15.41 9.48 22.51
N MET A 699 -14.81 8.57 21.71
CA MET A 699 -14.48 8.82 20.31
C MET A 699 -15.73 9.08 19.47
N SER A 700 -16.76 8.23 19.57
CA SER A 700 -18.05 8.41 18.90
C SER A 700 -18.81 9.63 19.43
N ARG A 701 -18.87 9.84 20.76
CA ARG A 701 -19.45 11.07 21.36
C ARG A 701 -18.81 12.33 20.78
N ALA A 702 -17.48 12.40 20.70
CA ALA A 702 -16.79 13.57 20.17
C ALA A 702 -17.19 13.86 18.71
N PHE A 703 -17.26 12.83 17.85
CA PHE A 703 -17.75 13.02 16.48
C PHE A 703 -19.25 13.36 16.43
N LEU A 704 -20.10 12.86 17.34
CA LEU A 704 -21.51 13.25 17.45
C LEU A 704 -21.66 14.74 17.83
N HIS A 705 -20.91 15.25 18.81
CA HIS A 705 -20.88 16.69 19.12
C HIS A 705 -20.40 17.53 17.92
N LEU A 706 -19.40 17.06 17.17
CA LEU A 706 -18.91 17.74 15.97
C LEU A 706 -19.93 17.71 14.82
N VAL A 707 -20.70 16.64 14.68
CA VAL A 707 -21.86 16.57 13.78
C VAL A 707 -22.93 17.57 14.19
N CYS A 708 -23.25 17.72 15.48
CA CYS A 708 -24.20 18.73 15.96
C CYS A 708 -23.72 20.17 15.69
N ARG A 709 -22.43 20.46 15.95
CA ARG A 709 -21.78 21.73 15.58
C ARG A 709 -21.87 21.98 14.07
N GLY A 710 -21.75 20.93 13.26
CA GLY A 710 -21.95 20.96 11.80
C GLY A 710 -23.39 21.29 11.40
N LEU A 711 -24.39 20.58 11.93
CA LEU A 711 -25.82 20.80 11.69
C LEU A 711 -26.25 22.22 12.09
N ARG A 712 -25.81 22.69 13.27
CA ARG A 712 -25.99 24.08 13.70
C ARG A 712 -25.36 25.07 12.72
N GLY A 713 -24.17 24.76 12.21
CA GLY A 713 -23.51 25.53 11.16
C GLY A 713 -24.34 25.63 9.88
N VAL A 714 -24.85 24.50 9.38
CA VAL A 714 -25.68 24.43 8.16
C VAL A 714 -26.93 25.28 8.34
N HIS A 715 -27.68 25.03 9.42
CA HIS A 715 -28.89 25.80 9.78
C HIS A 715 -28.63 27.31 9.83
N THR A 716 -27.56 27.75 10.51
CA THR A 716 -27.22 29.18 10.63
C THR A 716 -26.79 29.78 9.29
N SER A 717 -25.98 29.08 8.49
CA SER A 717 -25.57 29.57 7.16
C SER A 717 -26.76 29.73 6.22
N SER A 718 -27.71 28.79 6.26
CA SER A 718 -28.91 28.82 5.40
C SER A 718 -29.87 29.96 5.70
N ILE A 719 -29.80 30.55 6.90
CA ILE A 719 -30.53 31.76 7.29
C ILE A 719 -29.72 33.02 6.97
N ALA A 720 -28.44 33.05 7.35
CA ALA A 720 -27.64 34.28 7.38
C ALA A 720 -27.06 34.69 6.01
N SER A 721 -26.86 33.75 5.09
CA SER A 721 -26.36 34.04 3.73
C SER A 721 -26.84 32.97 2.74
N PRO A 722 -28.08 33.06 2.22
CA PRO A 722 -28.57 32.11 1.24
C PRO A 722 -27.78 32.24 -0.08
N PHE A 723 -27.03 31.20 -0.42
CA PHE A 723 -26.11 31.13 -1.56
C PHE A 723 -26.75 31.60 -2.87
N ALA A 724 -26.01 32.31 -3.73
CA ALA A 724 -26.54 32.84 -4.99
C ALA A 724 -26.97 31.74 -5.99
N GLY A 725 -27.84 32.12 -6.95
CA GLY A 725 -28.36 31.20 -7.97
C GLY A 725 -29.19 30.06 -7.39
N ASP A 726 -29.04 28.87 -7.97
CA ASP A 726 -29.71 27.62 -7.54
C ASP A 726 -29.33 27.19 -6.12
N GLY A 727 -28.19 27.70 -5.60
CA GLY A 727 -27.81 27.55 -4.20
C GLY A 727 -28.87 28.06 -3.22
N ARG A 728 -29.76 28.98 -3.61
CA ARG A 728 -30.91 29.40 -2.78
C ARG A 728 -31.92 28.28 -2.56
N ALA A 729 -32.14 27.42 -3.57
CA ALA A 729 -33.05 26.29 -3.46
C ALA A 729 -32.48 25.27 -2.45
N TYR A 730 -31.22 24.85 -2.63
CA TYR A 730 -30.54 23.96 -1.69
C TYR A 730 -30.42 24.53 -0.28
N SER A 731 -30.15 25.82 -0.14
CA SER A 731 -30.14 26.51 1.16
C SER A 731 -31.50 26.43 1.86
N LYS A 732 -32.59 26.62 1.12
CA LYS A 732 -33.96 26.49 1.64
C LYS A 732 -34.30 25.03 1.97
N GLU A 733 -33.92 24.08 1.13
CA GLU A 733 -34.13 22.65 1.37
C GLU A 733 -33.40 22.18 2.63
N LEU A 734 -32.10 22.48 2.77
CA LEU A 734 -31.29 22.22 3.96
C LEU A 734 -31.91 22.81 5.23
N TYR A 735 -32.37 24.07 5.17
CA TYR A 735 -33.08 24.69 6.29
C TYR A 735 -34.36 23.91 6.65
N THR A 736 -35.22 23.63 5.67
CA THR A 736 -36.48 22.89 5.92
C THR A 736 -36.26 21.43 6.35
N LEU A 737 -35.15 20.80 5.96
CA LEU A 737 -34.78 19.46 6.39
C LEU A 737 -34.38 19.43 7.88
N ILE A 738 -33.67 20.46 8.35
CA ILE A 738 -33.26 20.58 9.77
C ILE A 738 -34.43 21.06 10.64
N ASP A 739 -35.23 22.03 10.17
CA ASP A 739 -36.34 22.61 10.93
C ASP A 739 -37.52 21.62 11.11
N LYS A 740 -37.77 20.76 10.11
CA LYS A 740 -38.79 19.70 10.17
C LYS A 740 -38.29 18.37 10.77
N ALA A 741 -37.05 18.30 11.26
CA ALA A 741 -36.55 17.08 11.87
C ALA A 741 -37.31 16.77 13.18
N PRO A 742 -37.80 15.52 13.39
CA PRO A 742 -38.47 15.09 14.63
C PRO A 742 -37.75 15.48 15.93
N VAL A 743 -36.42 15.50 15.89
CA VAL A 743 -35.57 15.93 17.00
C VAL A 743 -34.69 17.08 16.54
N ARG A 744 -34.85 18.25 17.16
CA ARG A 744 -33.97 19.41 16.94
C ARG A 744 -32.57 19.11 17.47
N PHE A 745 -31.53 19.45 16.71
CA PHE A 745 -30.13 19.20 17.09
C PHE A 745 -29.76 19.73 18.48
N ASN A 746 -30.34 20.86 18.93
CA ASN A 746 -30.14 21.39 20.29
C ASN A 746 -30.59 20.43 21.40
N VAL A 747 -31.64 19.62 21.19
CA VAL A 747 -32.12 18.61 22.16
C VAL A 747 -31.14 17.44 22.21
N TYR A 748 -30.61 17.02 21.06
CA TYR A 748 -29.57 15.99 20.99
C TYR A 748 -28.24 16.47 21.59
N GLU A 749 -27.90 17.76 21.48
CA GLU A 749 -26.75 18.34 22.22
C GLU A 749 -26.97 18.33 23.74
N LYS A 750 -28.16 18.70 24.25
CA LYS A 750 -28.50 18.56 25.68
C LYS A 750 -28.32 17.12 26.14
N PHE A 751 -28.84 16.16 25.37
CA PHE A 751 -28.71 14.72 25.61
C PHE A 751 -27.25 14.28 25.76
N LEU A 752 -26.41 14.58 24.75
CA LEU A 752 -24.98 14.22 24.78
C LEU A 752 -24.25 14.87 25.95
N ASN A 753 -24.52 16.15 26.25
CA ASN A 753 -23.94 16.86 27.40
C ASN A 753 -24.34 16.20 28.74
N GLY A 754 -25.58 15.73 28.87
CA GLY A 754 -26.06 14.98 30.03
C GLY A 754 -25.28 13.67 30.23
N VAL A 755 -25.12 12.88 29.17
CA VAL A 755 -24.31 11.65 29.20
C VAL A 755 -22.84 11.94 29.49
N GLU A 756 -22.26 12.98 28.90
CA GLU A 756 -20.88 13.38 29.16
C GLU A 756 -20.66 13.78 30.63
N SER A 757 -21.63 14.48 31.23
CA SER A 757 -21.62 14.82 32.66
C SER A 757 -21.72 13.56 33.54
N ALA A 758 -22.64 12.64 33.23
CA ALA A 758 -22.77 11.37 33.95
C ALA A 758 -21.48 10.53 33.89
N ILE A 759 -20.81 10.49 32.73
CA ILE A 759 -19.52 9.79 32.55
C ILE A 759 -18.39 10.49 33.32
N LYS A 760 -18.30 11.82 33.27
CA LYS A 760 -17.32 12.60 34.06
C LYS A 760 -17.48 12.32 35.56
N ASN A 761 -18.72 12.34 36.05
CA ASN A 761 -19.05 12.05 37.45
C ASN A 761 -18.71 10.59 37.83
N ALA A 762 -19.00 9.60 36.98
CA ALA A 762 -18.70 8.20 37.25
C ALA A 762 -17.20 7.91 37.36
N TYR A 763 -16.36 8.54 36.51
CA TYR A 763 -14.90 8.45 36.65
C TYR A 763 -14.36 9.18 37.89
N GLN A 764 -14.88 10.38 38.18
CA GLN A 764 -14.49 11.15 39.37
C GLN A 764 -14.85 10.44 40.68
N ALA A 765 -16.01 9.77 40.74
CA ALA A 765 -16.44 8.99 41.90
C ALA A 765 -15.56 7.77 42.21
N GLN A 766 -14.75 7.31 41.24
CA GLN A 766 -13.74 6.25 41.41
C GLN A 766 -12.31 6.82 41.52
N GLY A 767 -12.15 8.15 41.61
CA GLY A 767 -10.83 8.80 41.70
C GLY A 767 -9.98 8.73 40.43
N LEU A 768 -10.55 8.30 39.29
CA LEU A 768 -9.79 8.04 38.06
C LEU A 768 -9.57 9.30 37.21
N GLY A 769 -8.31 9.58 36.89
CA GLY A 769 -7.90 10.70 36.04
C GLY A 769 -8.04 10.40 34.54
N ASP A 770 -7.82 11.42 33.69
CA ASP A 770 -7.99 11.30 32.23
C ASP A 770 -7.05 10.26 31.56
N ASN A 771 -5.95 9.89 32.23
CA ASN A 771 -5.05 8.83 31.79
C ASN A 771 -5.62 7.43 32.05
N ASP A 772 -6.31 7.24 33.17
CA ASP A 772 -6.84 5.93 33.60
C ASP A 772 -8.07 5.52 32.78
N ARG A 773 -8.80 6.51 32.25
CA ARG A 773 -9.92 6.32 31.30
C ARG A 773 -9.52 5.58 30.02
N ARG A 774 -8.23 5.58 29.65
CA ARG A 774 -7.76 5.01 28.37
C ARG A 774 -8.09 3.52 28.23
N THR A 775 -8.01 2.73 29.31
CA THR A 775 -8.24 1.29 29.25
C THR A 775 -9.73 0.94 29.13
N PRO A 776 -10.65 1.48 29.97
CA PRO A 776 -12.09 1.27 29.79
C PRO A 776 -12.63 1.79 28.45
N GLU A 777 -12.17 2.96 27.97
CA GLU A 777 -12.56 3.51 26.67
C GLU A 777 -12.05 2.65 25.50
N LYS A 778 -10.88 2.01 25.63
CA LYS A 778 -10.36 1.04 24.64
C LYS A 778 -11.18 -0.26 24.62
N ASP A 779 -11.49 -0.84 25.79
CA ASP A 779 -12.27 -2.08 25.86
C ASP A 779 -13.67 -1.91 25.24
N LEU A 780 -14.32 -0.77 25.51
CA LEU A 780 -15.59 -0.41 24.91
C LEU A 780 -15.48 -0.22 23.38
N LEU A 781 -14.43 0.43 22.88
CA LEU A 781 -14.24 0.66 21.44
C LEU A 781 -13.93 -0.62 20.66
N LEU A 782 -13.15 -1.54 21.25
CA LEU A 782 -12.63 -2.72 20.54
C LEU A 782 -13.47 -3.98 20.75
N ASN A 783 -13.89 -4.25 21.99
CA ASN A 783 -14.66 -5.44 22.34
C ASN A 783 -16.17 -5.19 22.42
N SER A 784 -16.62 -3.93 22.34
CA SER A 784 -18.01 -3.51 22.62
C SER A 784 -18.54 -3.98 23.98
N ARG A 785 -17.62 -4.14 24.94
CA ARG A 785 -17.90 -4.52 26.32
C ARG A 785 -18.06 -3.25 27.15
N ILE A 786 -19.18 -3.12 27.84
CA ILE A 786 -19.44 -1.95 28.70
C ILE A 786 -18.70 -2.16 30.04
N PRO A 787 -17.70 -1.32 30.38
CA PRO A 787 -16.93 -1.50 31.60
C PRO A 787 -17.77 -1.23 32.85
N ALA A 788 -17.49 -1.90 33.97
CA ALA A 788 -18.31 -1.80 35.19
C ALA A 788 -18.46 -0.36 35.73
N ILE A 789 -17.46 0.50 35.52
CA ILE A 789 -17.50 1.93 35.88
C ILE A 789 -18.56 2.74 35.11
N MET A 790 -19.06 2.23 33.98
CA MET A 790 -20.15 2.84 33.21
C MET A 790 -21.55 2.36 33.62
N ILE A 791 -21.69 1.37 34.51
CA ILE A 791 -23.00 0.92 34.99
C ILE A 791 -23.78 2.08 35.69
N PRO A 792 -23.18 2.92 36.56
CA PRO A 792 -23.86 4.10 37.11
C PRO A 792 -24.28 5.14 36.04
N VAL A 793 -23.55 5.19 34.91
CA VAL A 793 -23.89 6.07 33.78
C VAL A 793 -25.18 5.58 33.12
N ILE A 794 -25.36 4.27 32.96
CA ILE A 794 -26.59 3.68 32.40
C ILE A 794 -27.80 3.99 33.30
N VAL A 795 -27.62 3.96 34.63
CA VAL A 795 -28.67 4.35 35.57
C VAL A 795 -29.04 5.84 35.41
N SER A 796 -28.08 6.75 35.31
CA SER A 796 -28.36 8.18 35.07
C SER A 796 -28.95 8.46 33.68
N LEU A 797 -28.48 7.74 32.65
CA LEU A 797 -29.00 7.78 31.29
C LEU A 797 -30.50 7.44 31.28
N PHE A 798 -30.90 6.29 31.82
CA PHE A 798 -32.29 5.85 31.76
C PHE A 798 -33.21 6.50 32.83
N ARG A 799 -32.72 6.85 34.02
CA ARG A 799 -33.55 7.51 35.06
C ARG A 799 -33.69 9.02 34.91
N GLN A 800 -32.77 9.69 34.22
CA GLN A 800 -32.70 11.16 34.20
C GLN A 800 -32.58 11.72 32.78
N THR A 801 -31.57 11.28 32.02
CA THR A 801 -31.28 11.90 30.71
C THR A 801 -32.34 11.56 29.65
N ILE A 802 -32.76 10.31 29.56
CA ILE A 802 -33.78 9.86 28.61
C ILE A 802 -35.17 10.44 28.94
N PRO A 803 -35.69 10.38 30.18
CA PRO A 803 -36.98 11.01 30.53
C PRO A 803 -37.01 12.53 30.30
N ALA A 804 -35.91 13.24 30.56
CA ALA A 804 -35.82 14.68 30.27
C ALA A 804 -35.90 14.98 28.77
N VAL A 805 -35.28 14.16 27.93
CA VAL A 805 -35.32 14.28 26.46
C VAL A 805 -36.67 13.87 25.89
N GLN A 806 -37.31 12.84 26.46
CA GLN A 806 -38.65 12.37 26.10
C GLN A 806 -39.74 13.43 26.30
N ALA A 807 -39.52 14.43 27.16
CA ALA A 807 -40.42 15.56 27.38
C ALA A 807 -40.28 16.70 26.33
N GLU A 808 -39.22 16.68 25.50
CA GLU A 808 -38.95 17.73 24.49
C GLU A 808 -39.22 17.28 23.04
N ILE A 809 -39.75 16.07 22.81
CA ILE A 809 -39.83 15.41 21.49
C ILE A 809 -41.16 14.67 21.26
N ASP A 810 -41.53 14.48 19.99
CA ASP A 810 -42.59 13.54 19.59
C ASP A 810 -42.01 12.14 19.35
N GLN A 811 -42.15 11.25 20.34
CA GLN A 811 -41.71 9.86 20.28
C GLN A 811 -42.38 9.06 19.16
N MET A 812 -43.62 9.38 18.77
CA MET A 812 -44.36 8.65 17.73
C MET A 812 -43.77 8.95 16.35
N SER A 813 -43.38 10.21 16.09
CA SER A 813 -42.72 10.59 14.84
C SER A 813 -41.35 9.90 14.65
N ILE A 814 -40.62 9.69 15.74
CA ILE A 814 -39.34 8.96 15.75
C ILE A 814 -39.60 7.48 15.44
N TYR A 815 -40.46 6.81 16.22
CA TYR A 815 -40.77 5.38 16.07
C TYR A 815 -41.36 5.00 14.70
N LEU A 816 -42.07 5.92 14.02
CA LEU A 816 -42.61 5.72 12.67
C LEU A 816 -41.60 5.94 11.53
N THR A 817 -40.37 6.39 11.82
CA THR A 817 -39.38 6.73 10.80
C THR A 817 -38.68 5.49 10.21
N ASP A 818 -38.49 5.46 8.89
CA ASP A 818 -37.83 4.36 8.19
C ASP A 818 -36.29 4.49 8.23
N TYR A 819 -35.66 3.83 9.19
CA TYR A 819 -34.20 3.80 9.33
C TYR A 819 -33.48 2.83 8.38
N SER A 820 -34.19 2.01 7.59
CA SER A 820 -33.57 0.96 6.77
C SER A 820 -32.60 1.47 5.71
N TRP A 821 -32.73 2.73 5.28
CA TRP A 821 -31.79 3.35 4.35
C TRP A 821 -30.42 3.67 4.97
N LEU A 822 -30.31 3.75 6.30
CA LEU A 822 -29.06 3.97 7.02
C LEU A 822 -28.13 2.75 6.95
N GLY A 823 -28.71 1.56 6.78
CA GLY A 823 -27.95 0.31 6.68
C GLY A 823 -27.26 -0.11 7.97
N VAL A 824 -27.80 0.23 9.14
CA VAL A 824 -27.23 -0.08 10.48
C VAL A 824 -28.08 -1.02 11.33
N CYS A 825 -29.25 -1.44 10.84
CA CYS A 825 -30.20 -2.29 11.54
C CYS A 825 -30.15 -3.74 10.99
N ASP A 826 -30.43 -4.71 11.85
CA ASP A 826 -30.26 -6.15 11.56
C ASP A 826 -31.54 -6.83 11.04
N ASP A 827 -32.52 -6.02 10.62
CA ASP A 827 -33.88 -6.46 10.28
C ASP A 827 -34.10 -6.71 8.77
N ARG A 828 -35.19 -7.43 8.45
CA ARG A 828 -35.54 -7.81 7.07
C ARG A 828 -35.89 -6.63 6.13
N ARG A 829 -36.39 -5.50 6.65
CA ARG A 829 -36.65 -4.29 5.85
C ARG A 829 -35.33 -3.63 5.46
N THR A 830 -34.35 -3.63 6.36
CA THR A 830 -32.99 -3.13 6.10
C THR A 830 -32.22 -4.03 5.13
N GLU A 831 -32.33 -5.35 5.27
CA GLU A 831 -31.81 -6.30 4.27
C GLU A 831 -32.46 -6.08 2.89
N HIS A 832 -33.80 -5.99 2.84
CA HIS A 832 -34.54 -5.75 1.60
C HIS A 832 -34.20 -4.39 0.97
N TYR A 833 -33.98 -3.33 1.77
CA TYR A 833 -33.51 -2.04 1.27
C TYR A 833 -32.16 -2.19 0.59
N ARG A 834 -31.16 -2.81 1.26
CA ARG A 834 -29.81 -3.03 0.71
C ARG A 834 -29.82 -3.88 -0.58
N ARG A 835 -30.75 -4.83 -0.70
CA ARG A 835 -30.94 -5.67 -1.90
C ARG A 835 -31.61 -4.96 -3.07
N THR A 836 -32.48 -3.98 -2.81
CA THR A 836 -33.27 -3.28 -3.84
C THR A 836 -32.74 -1.90 -4.19
N ARG A 837 -31.92 -1.29 -3.32
CA ARG A 837 -31.44 0.09 -3.44
C ARG A 837 -30.00 0.19 -2.93
N HIS A 838 -29.15 0.81 -3.73
CA HIS A 838 -27.82 1.24 -3.28
C HIS A 838 -27.85 2.70 -2.87
N VAL A 839 -27.04 3.07 -1.88
CA VAL A 839 -26.87 4.45 -1.40
C VAL A 839 -25.44 4.86 -1.71
N ASP A 840 -25.25 6.07 -2.25
CA ASP A 840 -23.92 6.63 -2.43
C ASP A 840 -23.25 6.83 -1.07
N ILE A 841 -22.15 6.14 -0.81
CA ILE A 841 -21.52 6.16 0.51
C ILE A 841 -20.87 7.50 0.86
N VAL A 842 -20.55 8.33 -0.14
CA VAL A 842 -19.93 9.65 0.01
C VAL A 842 -20.98 10.75 0.03
N LYS A 843 -21.83 10.81 -1.00
CA LYS A 843 -22.90 11.81 -1.17
C LYS A 843 -24.11 11.53 -0.27
N LYS A 844 -24.27 10.31 0.26
CA LYS A 844 -25.36 9.85 1.13
C LYS A 844 -26.76 10.04 0.52
N VAL A 845 -26.89 9.67 -0.76
CA VAL A 845 -28.14 9.72 -1.54
C VAL A 845 -28.43 8.38 -2.21
N PRO A 846 -29.69 7.93 -2.35
CA PRO A 846 -30.02 6.72 -3.10
C PRO A 846 -29.60 6.82 -4.57
N LEU A 847 -28.88 5.82 -5.06
CA LEU A 847 -28.50 5.69 -6.47
C LEU A 847 -29.69 5.17 -7.28
N ARG A 848 -29.98 5.82 -8.41
CA ARG A 848 -31.00 5.35 -9.36
C ARG A 848 -30.47 4.18 -10.20
N GLY A 849 -31.38 3.29 -10.61
CA GLY A 849 -31.10 2.17 -11.50
C GLY A 849 -30.78 0.84 -10.80
N PHE A 850 -31.77 0.22 -10.15
CA PHE A 850 -31.80 -1.22 -9.92
C PHE A 850 -33.25 -1.71 -9.82
N ASN A 851 -33.76 -2.38 -10.85
CA ASN A 851 -35.13 -2.90 -10.91
C ASN A 851 -35.09 -4.43 -10.86
N SER A 852 -35.14 -5.01 -9.66
CA SER A 852 -34.96 -6.46 -9.46
C SER A 852 -36.11 -7.35 -9.97
N ASN A 853 -37.20 -6.78 -10.49
CA ASN A 853 -38.47 -7.49 -10.65
C ASN A 853 -38.75 -8.07 -12.05
N ASN A 854 -37.98 -7.69 -13.08
CA ASN A 854 -38.43 -7.86 -14.48
C ASN A 854 -37.56 -8.77 -15.38
N ASN A 855 -36.37 -9.21 -14.94
CA ASN A 855 -35.39 -9.95 -15.77
C ASN A 855 -34.99 -9.31 -17.13
N THR A 856 -35.46 -8.11 -17.44
CA THR A 856 -35.07 -7.33 -18.61
C THR A 856 -34.09 -6.24 -18.22
N ILE A 857 -32.87 -6.32 -18.75
CA ILE A 857 -31.95 -5.19 -18.76
C ILE A 857 -32.50 -4.20 -19.80
N GLU A 858 -33.27 -3.20 -19.36
CA GLU A 858 -33.40 -1.96 -20.13
C GLU A 858 -32.05 -1.24 -20.02
N PRO A 859 -31.31 -1.04 -21.13
CA PRO A 859 -30.08 -0.29 -21.09
C PRO A 859 -30.42 1.20 -20.98
N ASP A 860 -30.43 1.73 -19.75
CA ASP A 860 -30.27 3.18 -19.57
C ASP A 860 -28.86 3.54 -20.03
N ILE A 861 -28.77 3.99 -21.29
CA ILE A 861 -27.56 4.43 -21.99
C ILE A 861 -26.86 5.58 -21.24
N THR A 862 -27.52 6.19 -20.25
CA THR A 862 -26.99 7.27 -19.40
C THR A 862 -26.67 6.84 -17.96
N SER A 863 -26.69 5.55 -17.62
CA SER A 863 -26.35 5.09 -16.26
C SER A 863 -24.93 5.53 -15.87
N PRO A 864 -24.75 6.28 -14.76
CA PRO A 864 -23.45 6.85 -14.42
C PRO A 864 -22.50 5.76 -13.92
N SER A 865 -21.31 5.68 -14.55
CA SER A 865 -20.32 4.64 -14.26
C SER A 865 -19.92 4.61 -12.78
N ARG A 866 -20.35 3.54 -12.10
CA ARG A 866 -20.26 3.39 -10.64
C ARG A 866 -18.88 2.93 -10.20
N ARG A 867 -18.46 3.37 -9.02
CA ARG A 867 -17.25 2.90 -8.33
C ARG A 867 -17.62 2.16 -7.05
N ARG A 868 -17.04 0.97 -6.86
CA ARG A 868 -17.16 0.15 -5.65
C ARG A 868 -15.85 0.20 -4.86
N CYS A 869 -15.94 0.20 -3.53
CA CYS A 869 -14.77 0.10 -2.68
C CYS A 869 -14.31 -1.35 -2.58
N VAL A 870 -13.03 -1.62 -2.89
CA VAL A 870 -12.45 -2.97 -2.86
C VAL A 870 -12.41 -3.60 -1.46
N ARG A 871 -12.56 -2.80 -0.39
CA ARG A 871 -12.47 -3.26 1.01
C ARG A 871 -13.82 -3.44 1.70
N CYS A 872 -14.73 -2.48 1.58
CA CYS A 872 -16.01 -2.49 2.31
C CYS A 872 -17.24 -2.74 1.43
N CYS A 873 -17.02 -2.97 0.12
CA CYS A 873 -18.04 -3.22 -0.91
C CYS A 873 -19.06 -2.09 -1.16
N GLU A 874 -18.99 -0.98 -0.42
CA GLU A 874 -19.84 0.20 -0.62
C GLU A 874 -19.57 0.89 -1.97
N VAL A 875 -20.56 1.63 -2.48
CA VAL A 875 -20.53 2.24 -3.82
C VAL A 875 -20.69 3.76 -3.82
N THR A 876 -20.19 4.40 -4.87
CA THR A 876 -20.48 5.80 -5.24
C THR A 876 -20.81 5.91 -6.72
N GLY A 877 -21.82 6.72 -7.04
CA GLY A 877 -22.45 6.81 -8.36
C GLY A 877 -21.96 7.96 -9.23
N ASP A 878 -20.77 8.49 -8.97
CA ASP A 878 -20.18 9.58 -9.76
C ASP A 878 -18.66 9.41 -9.92
N PRO A 879 -18.16 9.32 -11.16
CA PRO A 879 -16.73 9.29 -11.47
C PRO A 879 -16.22 10.58 -12.14
N SER A 880 -17.09 11.60 -12.30
CA SER A 880 -16.74 12.79 -13.07
C SER A 880 -15.56 13.55 -12.47
N SER A 881 -14.73 14.11 -13.34
CA SER A 881 -13.62 14.99 -12.95
C SER A 881 -14.14 16.16 -12.11
N PRO A 882 -13.34 16.67 -11.16
CA PRO A 882 -13.79 17.72 -10.25
C PRO A 882 -14.31 18.95 -11.02
N ARG A 883 -15.62 19.17 -10.94
CA ARG A 883 -16.34 20.19 -11.73
C ARG A 883 -16.08 21.61 -11.22
N SER A 884 -15.76 21.74 -9.94
CA SER A 884 -15.35 22.99 -9.30
C SER A 884 -14.07 22.82 -8.47
N LEU A 885 -13.39 23.96 -8.25
CA LEU A 885 -12.26 24.04 -7.32
C LEU A 885 -12.67 23.69 -5.87
N LEU A 886 -13.91 24.01 -5.48
CA LEU A 886 -14.46 23.62 -4.17
C LEU A 886 -14.59 22.10 -4.04
N TYR A 887 -15.21 21.43 -5.01
CA TYR A 887 -15.34 19.97 -5.02
C TYR A 887 -13.97 19.28 -5.02
N PHE A 888 -13.00 19.79 -5.80
CA PHE A 888 -11.62 19.30 -5.76
C PHE A 888 -11.00 19.43 -4.36
N ASN A 889 -11.04 20.63 -3.76
CA ASN A 889 -10.45 20.86 -2.44
C ASN A 889 -11.10 19.98 -1.35
N LEU A 890 -12.43 19.80 -1.39
CA LEU A 890 -13.15 18.93 -0.46
C LEU A 890 -12.77 17.46 -0.62
N THR A 891 -12.89 16.92 -1.85
CA THR A 891 -12.59 15.49 -2.12
C THR A 891 -11.12 15.16 -1.94
N LEU A 892 -10.20 16.09 -2.24
CA LEU A 892 -8.77 15.93 -1.97
C LEU A 892 -8.48 15.90 -0.45
N ARG A 893 -9.07 16.80 0.34
CA ARG A 893 -8.85 16.86 1.81
C ARG A 893 -9.49 15.70 2.56
N LEU A 894 -10.61 15.19 2.07
CA LEU A 894 -11.27 13.97 2.57
C LEU A 894 -10.65 12.68 1.99
N GLN A 895 -9.68 12.78 1.06
CA GLN A 895 -9.03 11.68 0.34
C GLN A 895 -9.96 10.82 -0.56
N LEU A 896 -11.16 11.32 -0.86
CA LEU A 896 -12.25 10.57 -1.51
C LEU A 896 -12.08 10.36 -3.02
N ILE A 897 -11.10 11.02 -3.65
CA ILE A 897 -10.85 10.93 -5.10
C ILE A 897 -10.50 9.49 -5.51
N ARG A 898 -9.62 8.82 -4.74
CA ARG A 898 -9.11 7.46 -4.98
C ARG A 898 -9.62 6.42 -3.96
N ASN A 899 -10.09 6.87 -2.79
CA ASN A 899 -10.40 6.01 -1.66
C ASN A 899 -11.86 6.19 -1.20
N CYS A 900 -12.45 5.14 -0.64
CA CYS A 900 -13.67 5.24 0.17
C CYS A 900 -13.36 5.89 1.54
N LEU A 901 -14.39 6.25 2.32
CA LEU A 901 -14.24 6.78 3.68
C LEU A 901 -13.60 5.78 4.68
N CYS A 902 -13.49 4.49 4.32
CA CYS A 902 -12.69 3.50 5.05
C CYS A 902 -11.21 3.45 4.60
N GLY A 903 -10.79 4.28 3.65
CA GLY A 903 -9.43 4.27 3.09
C GLY A 903 -9.13 3.13 2.12
N GLY A 904 -10.05 2.19 1.90
CA GLY A 904 -9.94 1.18 0.83
C GLY A 904 -10.17 1.82 -0.54
N MET A 905 -9.44 1.38 -1.55
CA MET A 905 -9.43 1.98 -2.90
C MET A 905 -10.76 1.82 -3.65
N TRP A 906 -11.01 2.68 -4.64
CA TRP A 906 -12.08 2.52 -5.62
C TRP A 906 -11.68 1.59 -6.77
N THR A 907 -12.66 0.85 -7.29
CA THR A 907 -12.63 0.15 -8.59
C THR A 907 -13.92 0.43 -9.36
N PHE A 908 -13.90 0.48 -10.68
CA PHE A 908 -15.11 0.67 -11.50
C PHE A 908 -15.85 -0.65 -11.73
N GLU A 909 -17.16 -0.67 -11.48
CA GLU A 909 -17.97 -1.89 -11.54
C GLU A 909 -18.16 -2.45 -12.96
N ALA A 910 -18.33 -1.58 -13.95
CA ALA A 910 -18.51 -1.95 -15.36
C ALA A 910 -17.20 -1.90 -16.17
N GLY A 911 -16.06 -1.99 -15.48
CA GLY A 911 -14.75 -1.62 -16.04
C GLY A 911 -14.54 -0.10 -16.18
N PRO A 912 -13.32 0.34 -16.53
CA PRO A 912 -13.00 1.75 -16.68
C PRO A 912 -13.87 2.42 -17.76
N PRO A 913 -14.29 3.68 -17.56
CA PRO A 913 -15.14 4.37 -18.53
C PRO A 913 -14.41 4.52 -19.86
N THR A 914 -15.01 3.99 -20.92
CA THR A 914 -14.48 4.12 -22.28
C THR A 914 -14.47 5.59 -22.67
N THR A 915 -13.27 6.13 -22.88
CA THR A 915 -13.09 7.50 -23.38
C THR A 915 -13.44 7.55 -24.87
N THR A 916 -14.75 7.54 -25.16
CA THR A 916 -15.27 8.02 -26.45
C THR A 916 -14.65 9.37 -26.75
N THR A 917 -13.98 9.46 -27.90
CA THR A 917 -13.23 10.65 -28.28
C THR A 917 -14.16 11.86 -28.27
N ALA A 918 -13.83 12.84 -27.43
CA ALA A 918 -14.49 14.15 -27.46
C ALA A 918 -14.12 14.80 -28.80
N SER A 919 -14.95 14.58 -29.81
CA SER A 919 -14.68 14.99 -31.18
C SER A 919 -14.56 16.51 -31.23
N THR A 920 -13.38 16.98 -31.62
CA THR A 920 -13.14 18.38 -31.99
C THR A 920 -13.87 18.67 -33.30
N ALA A 921 -15.18 18.86 -33.19
CA ALA A 921 -16.07 19.28 -34.27
C ALA A 921 -15.70 20.71 -34.70
N LEU A 922 -14.66 20.80 -35.53
CA LEU A 922 -14.25 22.02 -36.22
C LEU A 922 -15.46 22.57 -36.99
N PRO A 923 -15.90 23.81 -36.72
CA PRO A 923 -17.01 24.40 -37.47
C PRO A 923 -16.58 24.67 -38.90
N THR A 924 -17.10 23.87 -39.83
CA THR A 924 -16.84 23.98 -41.27
C THR A 924 -17.53 25.21 -41.86
N HIS A 925 -16.87 26.36 -41.76
CA HIS A 925 -17.28 27.58 -42.45
C HIS A 925 -17.19 27.40 -43.98
N GLY A 926 -18.30 27.00 -44.60
CA GLY A 926 -18.47 27.07 -46.05
C GLY A 926 -18.51 28.54 -46.51
N PRO A 927 -17.77 28.93 -47.56
CA PRO A 927 -17.78 30.31 -48.05
C PRO A 927 -19.09 30.61 -48.80
N ARG A 928 -19.72 31.76 -48.51
CA ARG A 928 -20.77 32.32 -49.36
C ARG A 928 -20.13 33.11 -50.52
N VAL A 929 -20.51 32.74 -51.75
CA VAL A 929 -20.27 33.52 -52.97
C VAL A 929 -21.53 33.36 -53.82
N GLY A 930 -22.14 34.47 -54.25
CA GLY A 930 -23.47 34.50 -54.88
C GLY A 930 -24.57 34.78 -53.87
#